data_AF-A0A9P6QZ37-F1
#
_entry.id   AF-A0A9P6QZ37-F1
#
_cell.length_a   1.000
_cell.length_b   1.000
_cell.length_c   1.000
_cell.angle_alpha   90.00
_cell.angle_beta   90.00
_cell.angle_gamma   90.00
#
_symmetry.space_group_name_H-M   'P 1'
#
loop_
_entity.id
_entity.type
_entity.pdbx_description
1 polymer ?
#
loop_
_entity_poly.entity_id
_entity_poly.type
_entity_poly.pdbx_seq_one_letter_code
_entity_poly.pdbx_strand_id
1 'polypeptide(L)'
;MVLGSGVYRIGSSVEFDWCAVRAIRTLRGRGIKTVMVNYNPETVSTDYDEADRLYFENINLERILDIYEIEASSGVVIAMGGQTPNNIALPLHRQNVKILGTSPEMIDTAENRYKFSRMLDQIDVDQPLWKELTSFSEAGEFCSKVGYPVLVRPSYVLSGAAMNVVYSPDDLSNYLGQATAVSREHPVVISKYIEDAKEIEMDAIAVNGKMVMHVISEHVENAGVHSGDATLILPPQDLDPETIRKIEVATAKIGQALDVTGCYNIQFIAKDNEIKVIECNLRASRSMPFVSKVMEVDLIEMATNAMLGFPVEAYPESPIPKTGYVGIKVPQFSFSRLSGADPILGVEMASTGEVACFGKDKYEAYIKALVSTGFTLPKKNVLLSIGSFKEKLEMLPAVKRLRSLGYNLFATSGTADFMNEHGVPVKYLEALEDDNDSQKSEYSLNQHLANNLIDLYINLPSKNRYRRPASYVSKGYRTRRMAVDFSVPLITNVKCAKLFIEALARHKDFEIQSVDYKSSNRTVTLPGLINIQVLVPGISTAASKDFEDISKASIASGFTIVGTMGTGLPKGIEDNASLAIAQTNTRNHAHCDFFLSMNANVDNAHNRLKDTAALFIPFSPIAGRALANVSEAAKYFGSWPSDSPIVTDAKGTDLASILLLASLHNRSVHVTGVSSLDDMALITMSKDKELQVTCDIEVYSLFLTQEETGSKLLPTKAEQDVFWSSLHVFDCFTVGSLPYRLATEKGKSAAYAGVQETLPLLIDAVNKGRLTMEELVTKFYTNPRKIFSLPEQKDSYVEVETNRSSLISSTLGPFAGKTFSGTIHRVVLHGETAYLDGAWYTNGSEGQDLSSVTRATAKAITQAATPAPASSSTATLIHSPRLGPIQETATPATPTTRASDVHRSSVQIDAASALAAVNIAKDVLPSSIIRILNNSPFSHRHILSSKQFDRNELHTLFSLAHEMRTQVERHGSIDLLHGKVMCSMFYEPSTRTSSSFAAAMSRLGGTVVSADGSSSSVVKGETLADTVRTLACYGDLIVLRHPEAGSAATAAKFSKVPVINAGDGTGEHPTQAFLDVYTIREELGTVNGLTITLVGDLKNGRTVHSLVKLLAYYQVTLNFVSPASLRMPVEVRNELSKGGIAFNEYTDLDEVIGQSDVLYVTRVQKERFTHVEEYEQVKSAYVINNKVMRKAKTQMVVMHPLPRVAEIEPEVDFDLRAAYFRQMRYGLYVRMALLAL
;
A
#
# COMPACT_ATOMS: atom_id res chain seq x y z
N MET A 1 11.54 -29.18 -22.89
CA MET A 1 12.96 -28.78 -22.80
C MET A 1 13.05 -27.26 -22.70
N VAL A 2 13.99 -26.73 -21.92
CA VAL A 2 14.31 -25.29 -21.79
C VAL A 2 15.78 -25.08 -22.11
N LEU A 3 16.08 -24.10 -22.98
CA LEU A 3 17.44 -23.73 -23.35
C LEU A 3 17.94 -22.57 -22.48
N GLY A 4 19.09 -22.74 -21.83
CA GLY A 4 19.70 -21.72 -20.99
C GLY A 4 20.42 -20.61 -21.78
N SER A 5 21.16 -19.77 -21.06
CA SER A 5 21.85 -18.61 -21.66
C SER A 5 23.21 -18.90 -22.29
N GLY A 6 23.83 -20.03 -21.93
CA GLY A 6 25.25 -20.24 -22.13
C GLY A 6 26.10 -19.34 -21.23
N VAL A 7 27.37 -19.18 -21.58
CA VAL A 7 28.36 -18.41 -20.80
C VAL A 7 28.01 -16.93 -20.71
N TYR A 8 28.28 -16.33 -19.55
CA TYR A 8 28.12 -14.90 -19.34
C TYR A 8 29.11 -14.09 -20.18
N ARG A 9 28.60 -12.99 -20.75
CA ARG A 9 29.37 -12.01 -21.53
C ARG A 9 28.67 -10.66 -21.46
N ILE A 10 29.35 -9.59 -21.83
CA ILE A 10 28.71 -8.27 -21.95
C ILE A 10 27.51 -8.40 -22.90
N GLY A 11 26.33 -8.00 -22.41
CA GLY A 11 25.06 -8.16 -23.12
C GLY A 11 24.30 -9.45 -22.84
N SER A 12 24.85 -10.42 -22.12
CA SER A 12 24.19 -11.66 -21.73
C SER A 12 24.71 -12.14 -20.38
N SER A 13 24.01 -11.76 -19.30
CA SER A 13 24.44 -12.05 -17.92
C SER A 13 23.37 -12.87 -17.18
N VAL A 14 23.38 -12.78 -15.86
CA VAL A 14 22.55 -13.54 -14.90
C VAL A 14 21.04 -13.39 -15.11
N GLU A 15 20.59 -12.36 -15.82
CA GLU A 15 19.18 -12.05 -16.01
C GLU A 15 18.47 -13.15 -16.81
N PHE A 16 19.14 -13.71 -17.81
CA PHE A 16 18.63 -14.82 -18.62
C PHE A 16 18.65 -16.15 -17.87
N ASP A 17 19.62 -16.36 -16.98
CA ASP A 17 19.63 -17.54 -16.10
C ASP A 17 18.42 -17.53 -15.16
N TRP A 18 18.11 -16.38 -14.56
CA TRP A 18 16.92 -16.20 -13.75
C TRP A 18 15.64 -16.55 -14.54
N CYS A 19 15.53 -16.07 -15.78
CA CYS A 19 14.39 -16.39 -16.64
C CYS A 19 14.29 -17.90 -16.92
N ALA A 20 15.41 -18.56 -17.22
CA ALA A 20 15.45 -20.01 -17.47
C ALA A 20 15.02 -20.82 -16.23
N VAL A 21 15.52 -20.45 -15.05
CA VAL A 21 15.16 -21.09 -13.76
C VAL A 21 13.67 -20.90 -13.44
N ARG A 22 13.13 -19.69 -13.61
CA ARG A 22 11.71 -19.43 -13.36
C ARG A 22 10.80 -20.21 -14.30
N ALA A 23 11.17 -20.34 -15.58
CA ALA A 23 10.44 -21.19 -16.52
C ALA A 23 10.45 -22.66 -16.09
N ILE A 24 11.60 -23.20 -15.68
CA ILE A 24 11.73 -24.58 -15.16
C ILE A 24 10.87 -24.80 -13.91
N ARG A 25 10.97 -23.91 -12.93
CA ARG A 25 10.19 -24.01 -11.69
C ARG A 25 8.68 -23.94 -11.97
N THR A 26 8.27 -23.08 -12.91
CA THR A 26 6.87 -23.00 -13.36
C THR A 26 6.40 -24.32 -13.99
N LEU A 27 7.19 -24.87 -14.91
CA LEU A 27 6.89 -26.16 -15.56
C LEU A 27 6.77 -27.30 -14.53
N ARG A 28 7.73 -27.40 -13.59
CA ARG A 28 7.69 -28.41 -12.52
C ARG A 28 6.50 -28.23 -11.59
N GLY A 29 6.17 -26.99 -11.23
CA GLY A 29 4.97 -26.65 -10.44
C GLY A 29 3.66 -27.09 -11.11
N ARG A 30 3.65 -27.22 -12.44
CA ARG A 30 2.52 -27.76 -13.23
C ARG A 30 2.60 -29.28 -13.46
N GLY A 31 3.55 -29.97 -12.83
CA GLY A 31 3.77 -31.41 -12.99
C GLY A 31 4.37 -31.82 -14.35
N ILE A 32 4.91 -30.86 -15.12
CA ILE A 32 5.55 -31.13 -16.41
C ILE A 32 7.01 -31.51 -16.15
N LYS A 33 7.45 -32.63 -16.75
CA LYS A 33 8.84 -33.06 -16.70
C LYS A 33 9.76 -32.07 -17.42
N THR A 34 10.82 -31.65 -16.75
CA THR A 34 11.73 -30.62 -17.27
C THR A 34 13.09 -31.16 -17.67
N VAL A 35 13.55 -30.71 -18.83
CA VAL A 35 14.91 -30.94 -19.33
C VAL A 35 15.56 -29.58 -19.51
N MET A 36 16.63 -29.30 -18.76
CA MET A 36 17.45 -28.10 -18.90
C MET A 36 18.69 -28.41 -19.74
N VAL A 37 18.99 -27.58 -20.73
CA VAL A 37 20.25 -27.62 -21.48
C VAL A 37 20.98 -26.30 -21.32
N ASN A 38 22.12 -26.33 -20.65
CA ASN A 38 23.00 -25.18 -20.46
C ASN A 38 24.42 -25.67 -20.16
N TYR A 39 25.44 -24.83 -20.38
CA TYR A 39 26.86 -25.20 -20.19
C TYR A 39 27.65 -24.17 -19.39
N ASN A 40 26.96 -23.28 -18.68
CA ASN A 40 27.61 -22.30 -17.82
C ASN A 40 27.66 -22.82 -16.37
N PRO A 41 28.84 -23.14 -15.82
CA PRO A 41 28.96 -23.76 -14.49
C PRO A 41 28.65 -22.81 -13.33
N GLU A 42 28.51 -21.52 -13.60
CA GLU A 42 28.25 -20.49 -12.57
C GLU A 42 26.75 -20.31 -12.28
N THR A 43 25.88 -21.07 -12.95
CA THR A 43 24.44 -20.77 -13.03
C THR A 43 23.58 -21.65 -12.15
N VAL A 44 22.48 -21.09 -11.67
CA VAL A 44 21.46 -21.85 -10.92
C VAL A 44 20.73 -22.79 -11.86
N SER A 45 20.54 -22.45 -13.14
CA SER A 45 19.94 -23.39 -14.10
C SER A 45 20.74 -24.68 -14.29
N THR A 46 22.05 -24.66 -14.06
CA THR A 46 22.90 -25.86 -14.08
C THR A 46 23.01 -26.58 -12.74
N ASP A 47 22.18 -26.23 -11.76
CA ASP A 47 21.99 -27.03 -10.57
C ASP A 47 21.07 -28.23 -10.88
N TYR A 48 21.49 -29.43 -10.48
CA TYR A 48 20.71 -30.65 -10.69
C TYR A 48 19.42 -30.66 -9.86
N ASP A 49 19.30 -29.82 -8.82
CA ASP A 49 18.09 -29.71 -8.02
C ASP A 49 16.97 -28.94 -8.75
N GLU A 50 17.29 -28.15 -9.79
CA GLU A 50 16.32 -27.28 -10.48
C GLU A 50 15.50 -27.99 -11.55
N ALA A 51 16.07 -28.93 -12.31
CA ALA A 51 15.38 -29.64 -13.39
C ALA A 51 15.30 -31.16 -13.14
N ASP A 52 14.30 -31.85 -13.72
CA ASP A 52 14.25 -33.33 -13.62
C ASP A 52 15.45 -33.99 -14.33
N ARG A 53 15.90 -33.39 -15.44
CA ARG A 53 17.12 -33.79 -16.16
C ARG A 53 17.91 -32.55 -16.57
N LEU A 54 19.21 -32.56 -16.30
CA LEU A 54 20.15 -31.53 -16.69
C LEU A 54 21.15 -32.10 -17.71
N TYR A 55 21.27 -31.44 -18.85
CA TYR A 55 22.32 -31.66 -19.83
C TYR A 55 23.31 -30.50 -19.79
N PHE A 56 24.50 -30.78 -19.26
CA PHE A 56 25.60 -29.83 -19.25
C PHE A 56 26.30 -29.80 -20.61
N GLU A 57 25.66 -29.17 -21.60
CA GLU A 57 25.98 -29.32 -23.03
C GLU A 57 25.82 -28.03 -23.83
N ASN A 58 26.50 -27.97 -24.98
CA ASN A 58 26.49 -26.80 -25.85
C ASN A 58 25.11 -26.52 -26.46
N ILE A 59 24.75 -25.23 -26.54
CA ILE A 59 23.50 -24.77 -27.17
C ILE A 59 23.77 -24.49 -28.65
N ASN A 60 23.81 -25.56 -29.45
CA ASN A 60 23.95 -25.49 -30.91
C ASN A 60 22.94 -26.43 -31.59
N LEU A 61 22.76 -26.29 -32.91
CA LEU A 61 21.76 -27.06 -33.64
C LEU A 61 21.92 -28.58 -33.47
N GLU A 62 23.14 -29.10 -33.63
CA GLU A 62 23.45 -30.53 -33.53
C GLU A 62 23.07 -31.09 -32.15
N ARG A 63 23.63 -30.51 -31.09
CA ARG A 63 23.47 -31.04 -29.73
C ARG A 63 22.04 -30.89 -29.21
N ILE A 64 21.33 -29.82 -29.59
CA ILE A 64 19.92 -29.66 -29.23
C ILE A 64 19.05 -30.70 -29.94
N LEU A 65 19.33 -31.04 -31.20
CA LEU A 65 18.62 -32.11 -31.91
C LEU A 65 18.85 -33.47 -31.26
N ASP A 66 20.11 -33.81 -30.94
CA ASP A 66 20.45 -35.07 -30.27
C ASP A 66 19.63 -35.25 -28.98
N ILE A 67 19.61 -34.22 -28.12
CA ILE A 67 18.91 -34.27 -26.83
C ILE A 67 17.39 -34.29 -27.05
N TYR A 68 16.89 -33.53 -28.01
CA TYR A 68 15.45 -33.46 -28.30
C TYR A 68 14.89 -34.83 -28.72
N GLU A 69 15.64 -35.56 -29.55
CA GLU A 69 15.31 -36.91 -29.99
C GLU A 69 15.43 -37.94 -28.86
N ILE A 70 16.53 -37.93 -28.11
CA ILE A 70 16.76 -38.87 -26.99
C ILE A 70 15.70 -38.72 -25.89
N GLU A 71 15.32 -37.48 -25.56
CA GLU A 71 14.29 -37.20 -24.55
C GLU A 71 12.86 -37.35 -25.08
N ALA A 72 12.68 -37.51 -26.41
CA ALA A 72 11.39 -37.41 -27.08
C ALA A 72 10.59 -36.17 -26.61
N SER A 73 11.26 -35.02 -26.59
CA SER A 73 10.74 -33.81 -25.97
C SER A 73 9.44 -33.34 -26.63
N SER A 74 8.45 -32.97 -25.80
CA SER A 74 7.15 -32.47 -26.28
C SER A 74 7.19 -31.05 -26.85
N GLY A 75 8.29 -30.32 -26.62
CA GLY A 75 8.56 -29.00 -27.14
C GLY A 75 9.77 -28.34 -26.48
N VAL A 76 10.25 -27.25 -27.08
CA VAL A 76 11.42 -26.49 -26.66
C VAL A 76 11.04 -25.04 -26.36
N VAL A 77 11.39 -24.55 -25.18
CA VAL A 77 11.33 -23.13 -24.80
C VAL A 77 12.68 -22.48 -25.11
N ILE A 78 12.69 -21.53 -26.04
CA ILE A 78 13.89 -20.80 -26.49
C ILE A 78 13.94 -19.36 -25.98
N ALA A 79 12.79 -18.77 -25.65
CA ALA A 79 12.65 -17.33 -25.38
C ALA A 79 13.32 -16.86 -24.07
N MET A 80 13.82 -17.79 -23.23
CA MET A 80 14.33 -17.47 -21.89
C MET A 80 15.84 -17.32 -21.80
N GLY A 81 16.59 -17.91 -22.75
CA GLY A 81 18.06 -17.96 -22.71
C GLY A 81 18.78 -16.87 -23.51
N GLY A 82 18.12 -15.74 -23.78
CA GLY A 82 18.73 -14.63 -24.53
C GLY A 82 19.00 -14.97 -26.00
N GLN A 83 20.09 -14.44 -26.56
CA GLN A 83 20.33 -14.49 -28.01
C GLN A 83 20.78 -15.86 -28.53
N THR A 84 21.52 -16.65 -27.73
CA THR A 84 22.10 -17.92 -28.19
C THR A 84 21.03 -18.92 -28.64
N PRO A 85 19.96 -19.19 -27.85
CA PRO A 85 18.84 -20.01 -28.31
C PRO A 85 18.03 -19.37 -29.45
N ASN A 86 17.88 -18.03 -29.44
CA ASN A 86 17.09 -17.32 -30.45
C ASN A 86 17.69 -17.47 -31.85
N ASN A 87 19.02 -17.42 -31.96
CA ASN A 87 19.74 -17.57 -33.23
C ASN A 87 19.54 -18.94 -33.90
N ILE A 88 19.27 -19.99 -33.13
CA ILE A 88 19.05 -21.34 -33.65
C ILE A 88 17.57 -21.72 -33.79
N ALA A 89 16.65 -20.80 -33.47
CA ALA A 89 15.20 -21.02 -33.51
C ALA A 89 14.71 -21.47 -34.89
N LEU A 90 15.03 -20.69 -35.94
CA LEU A 90 14.60 -20.97 -37.30
C LEU A 90 15.27 -22.23 -37.90
N PRO A 91 16.59 -22.47 -37.70
CA PRO A 91 17.21 -23.76 -38.01
C PRO A 91 16.53 -24.97 -37.35
N LEU A 92 16.19 -24.88 -36.06
CA LEU A 92 15.49 -25.95 -35.33
C LEU A 92 14.09 -26.19 -35.90
N HIS A 93 13.35 -25.11 -36.19
CA HIS A 93 12.02 -25.21 -36.78
C HIS A 93 12.02 -25.94 -38.12
N ARG A 94 13.01 -25.65 -38.97
CA ARG A 94 13.18 -26.33 -40.28
C ARG A 94 13.48 -27.83 -40.15
N GLN A 95 13.95 -28.28 -38.99
CA GLN A 95 14.15 -29.69 -38.66
C GLN A 95 12.93 -30.30 -37.92
N ASN A 96 11.77 -29.63 -37.98
CA ASN A 96 10.51 -30.06 -37.35
C ASN A 96 10.57 -30.13 -35.81
N VAL A 97 11.50 -29.42 -35.16
CA VAL A 97 11.49 -29.25 -33.70
C VAL A 97 10.31 -28.36 -33.32
N LYS A 98 9.51 -28.82 -32.35
CA LYS A 98 8.37 -28.04 -31.85
C LYS A 98 8.83 -26.96 -30.89
N ILE A 99 8.93 -25.73 -31.40
CA ILE A 99 9.18 -24.55 -30.58
C ILE A 99 7.88 -24.10 -29.89
N LEU A 100 7.95 -23.82 -28.59
CA LEU A 100 6.82 -23.34 -27.79
C LEU A 100 6.82 -21.81 -27.73
N GLY A 101 5.64 -21.20 -27.78
CA GLY A 101 5.45 -19.75 -27.79
C GLY A 101 5.44 -19.15 -29.20
N THR A 102 5.95 -17.93 -29.32
CA THR A 102 6.04 -17.18 -30.59
C THR A 102 6.81 -17.96 -31.65
N SER A 103 6.31 -17.95 -32.89
CA SER A 103 6.88 -18.75 -33.97
C SER A 103 8.28 -18.25 -34.38
N PRO A 104 9.21 -19.15 -34.77
CA PRO A 104 10.53 -18.78 -35.26
C PRO A 104 10.52 -17.87 -36.50
N GLU A 105 9.48 -17.93 -37.34
CA GLU A 105 9.27 -17.00 -38.47
C GLU A 105 8.97 -15.58 -37.98
N MET A 106 8.18 -15.45 -36.92
CA MET A 106 7.87 -14.15 -36.32
C MET A 106 9.09 -13.58 -35.61
N ILE A 107 9.88 -14.42 -34.93
CA ILE A 107 11.19 -14.04 -34.37
C ILE A 107 12.09 -13.44 -35.47
N ASP A 108 12.25 -14.14 -36.61
CA ASP A 108 13.02 -13.64 -37.74
C ASP A 108 12.42 -12.36 -38.36
N THR A 109 11.09 -12.22 -38.36
CA THR A 109 10.41 -11.00 -38.83
C THR A 109 10.73 -9.79 -37.94
N ALA A 110 10.84 -9.97 -36.63
CA ALA A 110 11.19 -8.90 -35.68
C ALA A 110 12.70 -8.56 -35.69
N GLU A 111 13.58 -9.56 -35.75
CA GLU A 111 15.03 -9.35 -35.71
C GLU A 111 15.59 -8.87 -37.06
N ASN A 112 14.95 -9.21 -38.19
CA ASN A 112 15.35 -8.72 -39.50
C ASN A 112 14.86 -7.28 -39.73
N ARG A 113 15.79 -6.32 -39.76
CA ARG A 113 15.50 -4.88 -39.90
C ARG A 113 14.57 -4.53 -41.06
N TYR A 114 14.72 -5.19 -42.21
CA TYR A 114 13.91 -4.93 -43.39
C TYR A 114 12.47 -5.43 -43.22
N LYS A 115 12.31 -6.66 -42.72
CA LYS A 115 10.99 -7.25 -42.44
C LYS A 115 10.27 -6.45 -41.37
N PHE A 116 10.97 -6.13 -40.29
CA PHE A 116 10.43 -5.36 -39.17
C PHE A 116 9.99 -3.97 -39.60
N SER A 117 10.83 -3.23 -40.32
CA SER A 117 10.47 -1.89 -40.80
C SER A 117 9.23 -1.89 -41.69
N ARG A 118 9.14 -2.84 -42.63
CA ARG A 118 7.97 -2.93 -43.52
C ARG A 118 6.69 -3.25 -42.75
N MET A 119 6.81 -4.10 -41.74
CA MET A 119 5.69 -4.41 -40.85
C MET A 119 5.25 -3.15 -40.08
N LEU A 120 6.19 -2.38 -39.51
CA LEU A 120 5.88 -1.12 -38.81
C LEU A 120 5.16 -0.12 -39.72
N ASP A 121 5.60 0.02 -40.97
CA ASP A 121 4.95 0.89 -41.96
C ASP A 121 3.51 0.42 -42.28
N GLN A 122 3.28 -0.90 -42.34
CA GLN A 122 1.95 -1.47 -42.59
C GLN A 122 0.96 -1.26 -41.44
N ILE A 123 1.44 -1.27 -40.19
CA ILE A 123 0.61 -1.12 -38.98
C ILE A 123 0.52 0.33 -38.49
N ASP A 124 1.10 1.28 -39.23
CA ASP A 124 1.14 2.70 -38.90
C ASP A 124 1.76 2.93 -37.51
N VAL A 125 3.00 2.44 -37.35
CA VAL A 125 3.85 2.67 -36.18
C VAL A 125 5.17 3.30 -36.64
N ASP A 126 5.47 4.47 -36.08
CA ASP A 126 6.58 5.30 -36.53
C ASP A 126 7.96 4.76 -36.07
N GLN A 127 8.98 5.00 -36.87
CA GLN A 127 10.37 4.57 -36.67
C GLN A 127 11.35 5.63 -37.19
N PRO A 128 12.62 5.64 -36.74
CA PRO A 128 13.63 6.53 -37.31
C PRO A 128 13.86 6.21 -38.79
N LEU A 129 14.04 7.26 -39.61
CA LEU A 129 14.43 7.10 -41.02
C LEU A 129 15.72 6.29 -41.10
N TRP A 130 15.72 5.21 -41.87
CA TRP A 130 16.85 4.31 -42.00
C TRP A 130 17.00 3.81 -43.45
N LYS A 131 18.22 3.37 -43.79
CA LYS A 131 18.49 2.70 -45.07
C LYS A 131 19.68 1.75 -44.93
N GLU A 132 19.58 0.58 -45.54
CA GLU A 132 20.70 -0.33 -45.76
C GLU A 132 21.45 0.07 -47.03
N LEU A 133 22.77 0.20 -46.93
CA LEU A 133 23.61 0.83 -47.93
C LEU A 133 24.86 0.00 -48.17
N THR A 134 25.20 -0.23 -49.43
CA THR A 134 26.37 -1.03 -49.84
C THR A 134 27.51 -0.19 -50.41
N SER A 135 27.27 1.10 -50.66
CA SER A 135 28.28 2.01 -51.22
C SER A 135 28.44 3.30 -50.41
N PHE A 136 29.67 3.86 -50.38
CA PHE A 136 29.94 5.12 -49.69
C PHE A 136 29.16 6.31 -50.29
N SER A 137 28.95 6.31 -51.62
CA SER A 137 28.23 7.37 -52.32
C SER A 137 26.77 7.42 -51.87
N GLU A 138 26.07 6.29 -51.89
CA GLU A 138 24.67 6.21 -51.44
C GLU A 138 24.54 6.54 -49.95
N ALA A 139 25.54 6.21 -49.14
CA ALA A 139 25.59 6.58 -47.73
C ALA A 139 25.68 8.10 -47.54
N GLY A 140 26.55 8.78 -48.30
CA GLY A 140 26.64 10.24 -48.31
C GLY A 140 25.34 10.91 -48.76
N GLU A 141 24.72 10.41 -49.82
CA GLU A 141 23.43 10.92 -50.32
C GLU A 141 22.31 10.74 -49.29
N PHE A 142 22.22 9.57 -48.67
CA PHE A 142 21.24 9.31 -47.62
C PHE A 142 21.43 10.24 -46.42
N CYS A 143 22.67 10.39 -45.93
CA CYS A 143 22.98 11.25 -44.79
C CYS A 143 22.68 12.72 -45.09
N SER A 144 22.93 13.18 -46.33
CA SER A 144 22.57 14.52 -46.78
C SER A 144 21.06 14.74 -46.80
N LYS A 145 20.28 13.71 -47.15
CA LYS A 145 18.82 13.75 -47.17
C LYS A 145 18.20 13.76 -45.75
N VAL A 146 18.69 12.91 -44.84
CA VAL A 146 18.12 12.78 -43.47
C VAL A 146 18.71 13.78 -42.46
N GLY A 147 19.87 14.36 -42.78
CA GLY A 147 20.59 15.29 -41.93
C GLY A 147 21.35 14.64 -40.78
N TYR A 148 22.53 15.17 -40.46
CA TYR A 148 23.34 14.75 -39.31
C TYR A 148 22.74 15.22 -37.97
N PRO A 149 23.05 14.56 -36.83
CA PRO A 149 23.81 13.33 -36.73
C PRO A 149 23.03 12.09 -37.19
N VAL A 150 23.76 11.04 -37.55
CA VAL A 150 23.25 9.72 -37.95
C VAL A 150 23.96 8.62 -37.15
N LEU A 151 23.27 7.49 -36.97
CA LEU A 151 23.81 6.29 -36.33
C LEU A 151 24.17 5.29 -37.42
N VAL A 152 25.44 4.88 -37.46
CA VAL A 152 25.95 3.88 -38.41
C VAL A 152 26.14 2.55 -37.69
N ARG A 153 25.52 1.50 -38.22
CA ARG A 153 25.56 0.13 -37.69
C ARG A 153 26.10 -0.82 -38.78
N PRO A 154 27.26 -1.45 -38.58
CA PRO A 154 27.73 -2.48 -39.52
C PRO A 154 26.85 -3.74 -39.44
N SER A 155 26.50 -4.34 -40.58
CA SER A 155 25.48 -5.42 -40.61
C SER A 155 25.96 -6.78 -40.07
N TYR A 156 27.25 -6.94 -39.78
CA TYR A 156 27.86 -8.20 -39.35
C TYR A 156 28.11 -8.31 -37.85
N VAL A 157 27.69 -7.31 -37.05
CA VAL A 157 28.03 -7.24 -35.62
C VAL A 157 26.77 -7.27 -34.75
N LEU A 158 26.79 -8.14 -33.74
CA LEU A 158 25.76 -8.27 -32.71
C LEU A 158 26.05 -7.32 -31.54
N SER A 159 25.02 -6.95 -30.77
CA SER A 159 25.13 -6.17 -29.52
C SER A 159 25.66 -4.73 -29.66
N GLY A 160 25.53 -4.14 -30.84
CA GLY A 160 25.97 -2.78 -31.11
C GLY A 160 27.48 -2.56 -31.11
N ALA A 161 28.26 -3.64 -31.10
CA ALA A 161 29.69 -3.55 -31.25
C ALA A 161 30.05 -2.86 -32.58
N ALA A 162 30.99 -1.92 -32.49
CA ALA A 162 31.37 -1.00 -33.56
C ALA A 162 30.30 0.00 -34.03
N MET A 163 29.13 0.14 -33.37
CA MET A 163 28.18 1.22 -33.72
C MET A 163 28.77 2.61 -33.43
N ASN A 164 28.44 3.59 -34.26
CA ASN A 164 28.97 4.95 -34.08
C ASN A 164 27.98 6.04 -34.48
N VAL A 165 28.01 7.15 -33.74
CA VAL A 165 27.25 8.37 -34.07
C VAL A 165 28.15 9.29 -34.87
N VAL A 166 27.72 9.58 -36.09
CA VAL A 166 28.43 10.40 -37.06
C VAL A 166 27.78 11.78 -37.12
N TYR A 167 28.58 12.84 -36.99
CA TYR A 167 28.09 14.23 -36.89
C TYR A 167 28.35 15.07 -38.14
N SER A 168 29.22 14.60 -39.04
CA SER A 168 29.59 15.32 -40.26
C SER A 168 29.91 14.38 -41.43
N PRO A 169 29.92 14.88 -42.67
CA PRO A 169 30.38 14.12 -43.83
C PRO A 169 31.82 13.58 -43.71
N ASP A 170 32.74 14.37 -43.14
CA ASP A 170 34.12 13.95 -42.94
C ASP A 170 34.23 12.82 -41.90
N ASP A 171 33.43 12.89 -40.84
CA ASP A 171 33.33 11.79 -39.86
C ASP A 171 32.81 10.51 -40.52
N LEU A 172 31.84 10.64 -41.44
CA LEU A 172 31.28 9.52 -42.18
C LEU A 172 32.36 8.85 -43.04
N SER A 173 33.12 9.62 -43.82
CA SER A 173 34.16 9.06 -44.69
C SER A 173 35.27 8.40 -43.88
N ASN A 174 35.68 9.02 -42.76
CA ASN A 174 36.70 8.48 -41.88
C ASN A 174 36.26 7.15 -41.24
N TYR A 175 35.03 7.11 -40.71
CA TYR A 175 34.51 5.90 -40.06
C TYR A 175 34.30 4.77 -41.07
N LEU A 176 33.68 5.07 -42.22
CA LEU A 176 33.44 4.08 -43.27
C LEU A 176 34.76 3.60 -43.93
N GLY A 177 35.77 4.47 -44.05
CA GLY A 177 37.12 4.11 -44.49
C GLY A 177 37.85 3.18 -43.52
N GLN A 178 37.66 3.36 -42.20
CA GLN A 178 38.17 2.44 -41.19
C GLN A 178 37.42 1.10 -41.18
N ALA A 179 36.09 1.13 -41.31
CA ALA A 179 35.25 -0.06 -41.30
C ALA A 179 35.51 -0.98 -42.51
N THR A 180 35.74 -0.41 -43.70
CA THR A 180 36.05 -1.18 -44.92
C THR A 180 37.45 -1.79 -44.97
N ALA A 181 38.37 -1.33 -44.12
CA ALA A 181 39.66 -2.00 -43.92
C ALA A 181 39.53 -3.32 -43.14
N VAL A 182 38.40 -3.52 -42.43
CA VAL A 182 38.13 -4.70 -41.58
C VAL A 182 37.24 -5.73 -42.30
N SER A 183 36.32 -5.30 -43.18
CA SER A 183 35.61 -6.20 -44.11
C SER A 183 35.06 -5.44 -45.32
N ARG A 184 35.29 -5.96 -46.54
CA ARG A 184 34.86 -5.35 -47.81
C ARG A 184 33.48 -5.80 -48.31
N GLU A 185 32.88 -6.83 -47.70
CA GLU A 185 31.76 -7.57 -48.29
C GLU A 185 30.40 -7.39 -47.57
N HIS A 186 30.29 -6.49 -46.60
CA HIS A 186 29.05 -6.35 -45.81
C HIS A 186 28.40 -4.96 -45.91
N PRO A 187 27.06 -4.89 -46.07
CA PRO A 187 26.30 -3.64 -46.06
C PRO A 187 26.39 -2.92 -44.70
N VAL A 188 26.09 -1.63 -44.68
CA VAL A 188 25.99 -0.80 -43.47
C VAL A 188 24.56 -0.26 -43.34
N VAL A 189 23.99 -0.32 -42.15
CA VAL A 189 22.67 0.25 -41.84
C VAL A 189 22.87 1.63 -41.24
N ILE A 190 22.34 2.66 -41.88
CA ILE A 190 22.40 4.04 -41.37
C ILE A 190 21.00 4.48 -40.97
N SER A 191 20.86 5.03 -39.76
CA SER A 191 19.60 5.53 -39.21
C SER A 191 19.73 6.96 -38.72
N LYS A 192 18.66 7.75 -38.75
CA LYS A 192 18.65 9.10 -38.17
C LYS A 192 18.84 9.02 -36.65
N TYR A 193 19.85 9.71 -36.13
CA TYR A 193 20.05 9.86 -34.69
C TYR A 193 19.25 11.07 -34.19
N ILE A 194 18.44 10.85 -33.14
CA ILE A 194 17.57 11.87 -32.55
C ILE A 194 18.22 12.36 -31.26
N GLU A 195 18.78 13.57 -31.29
CA GLU A 195 19.42 14.16 -30.12
C GLU A 195 18.40 14.58 -29.05
N ASP A 196 18.82 14.53 -27.79
CA ASP A 196 18.05 14.95 -26.62
C ASP A 196 16.69 14.26 -26.45
N ALA A 197 16.55 13.05 -27.00
CA ALA A 197 15.37 12.23 -26.81
C ALA A 197 15.53 11.28 -25.63
N LYS A 198 14.42 10.92 -24.98
CA LYS A 198 14.39 9.89 -23.95
C LYS A 198 14.31 8.53 -24.60
N GLU A 199 14.96 7.55 -24.00
CA GLU A 199 14.80 6.14 -24.35
C GLU A 199 13.90 5.48 -23.31
N ILE A 200 13.04 4.56 -23.78
CA ILE A 200 12.02 3.91 -22.97
C ILE A 200 12.05 2.43 -23.29
N GLU A 201 12.04 1.62 -22.24
CA GLU A 201 12.01 0.17 -22.34
C GLU A 201 10.60 -0.35 -21.98
N MET A 202 10.02 -1.16 -22.86
CA MET A 202 8.70 -1.75 -22.69
C MET A 202 8.81 -3.27 -22.68
N ASP A 203 8.50 -3.89 -21.54
CA ASP A 203 8.38 -5.34 -21.41
C ASP A 203 6.92 -5.74 -21.41
N ALA A 204 6.56 -6.75 -22.21
CA ALA A 204 5.18 -7.18 -22.36
C ALA A 204 5.04 -8.70 -22.51
N ILE A 205 3.87 -9.20 -22.12
CA ILE A 205 3.43 -10.57 -22.34
C ILE A 205 2.18 -10.54 -23.21
N ALA A 206 2.12 -11.42 -24.20
CA ALA A 206 0.96 -11.58 -25.08
C ALA A 206 0.55 -13.05 -25.22
N VAL A 207 -0.70 -13.28 -25.59
CA VAL A 207 -1.28 -14.58 -25.94
C VAL A 207 -1.99 -14.42 -27.28
N ASN A 208 -1.55 -15.14 -28.32
CA ASN A 208 -2.09 -15.06 -29.69
C ASN A 208 -2.18 -13.61 -30.19
N GLY A 209 -1.10 -12.84 -30.01
CA GLY A 209 -1.00 -11.45 -30.39
C GLY A 209 -1.76 -10.45 -29.52
N LYS A 210 -2.57 -10.92 -28.55
CA LYS A 210 -3.25 -10.05 -27.59
C LYS A 210 -2.36 -9.80 -26.38
N MET A 211 -1.96 -8.54 -26.17
CA MET A 211 -1.22 -8.11 -24.98
C MET A 211 -2.06 -8.34 -23.70
N VAL A 212 -1.47 -9.03 -22.72
CA VAL A 212 -2.12 -9.37 -21.43
C VAL A 212 -1.42 -8.73 -20.22
N MET A 213 -0.18 -8.28 -20.39
CA MET A 213 0.59 -7.56 -19.39
C MET A 213 1.62 -6.68 -20.09
N HIS A 214 1.86 -5.48 -19.58
CA HIS A 214 2.89 -4.57 -20.07
C HIS A 214 3.47 -3.73 -18.93
N VAL A 215 4.75 -3.39 -19.04
CA VAL A 215 5.46 -2.57 -18.07
C VAL A 215 6.41 -1.64 -18.80
N ILE A 216 6.27 -0.34 -18.52
CA ILE A 216 7.07 0.72 -19.13
C ILE A 216 8.12 1.18 -18.12
N SER A 217 9.39 1.11 -18.48
CA SER A 217 10.52 1.61 -17.70
C SER A 217 11.16 2.80 -18.39
N GLU A 218 11.50 3.83 -17.61
CA GLU A 218 12.13 5.06 -18.11
C GLU A 218 13.65 5.01 -17.95
N HIS A 219 14.41 5.37 -19.00
CA HIS A 219 15.85 5.57 -18.86
C HIS A 219 16.15 6.95 -18.28
N VAL A 220 17.16 7.03 -17.40
CA VAL A 220 17.68 8.32 -16.91
C VAL A 220 18.53 8.99 -17.98
N GLU A 221 19.39 8.23 -18.63
CA GLU A 221 20.23 8.67 -19.74
C GLU A 221 19.38 8.93 -21.01
N ASN A 222 19.78 9.92 -21.81
CA ASN A 222 19.16 10.15 -23.11
C ASN A 222 19.51 9.03 -24.10
N ALA A 223 18.67 8.86 -25.13
CA ALA A 223 18.89 7.92 -26.22
C ALA A 223 20.29 8.08 -26.86
N GLY A 224 20.99 6.96 -27.01
CA GLY A 224 22.38 6.89 -27.48
C GLY A 224 23.39 6.39 -26.46
N VAL A 225 22.99 6.28 -25.19
CA VAL A 225 23.60 5.31 -24.27
C VAL A 225 22.89 3.98 -24.49
N HIS A 226 23.65 2.90 -24.64
CA HIS A 226 23.08 1.57 -24.84
C HIS A 226 22.16 1.20 -23.66
N SER A 227 20.97 0.66 -23.93
CA SER A 227 19.97 0.30 -22.91
C SER A 227 20.51 -0.56 -21.76
N GLY A 228 21.40 -1.50 -22.06
CA GLY A 228 22.15 -2.28 -21.07
C GLY A 228 22.99 -1.48 -20.06
N ASP A 229 23.49 -0.30 -20.45
CA ASP A 229 24.28 0.61 -19.60
C ASP A 229 23.43 1.77 -19.06
N ALA A 230 22.13 1.80 -19.36
CA ALA A 230 21.24 2.84 -18.89
C ALA A 230 20.69 2.49 -17.49
N THR A 231 20.49 3.52 -16.69
CA THR A 231 19.76 3.45 -15.43
C THR A 231 18.26 3.44 -15.72
N LEU A 232 17.53 2.43 -15.23
CA LEU A 232 16.08 2.32 -15.43
C LEU A 232 15.32 2.74 -14.17
N ILE A 233 14.23 3.48 -14.34
CA ILE A 233 13.28 3.86 -13.29
C ILE A 233 11.92 3.21 -13.58
N LEU A 234 11.33 2.59 -12.56
CA LEU A 234 10.01 1.96 -12.63
C LEU A 234 9.20 2.24 -11.34
N PRO A 235 7.96 2.75 -11.41
CA PRO A 235 7.25 3.26 -12.59
C PRO A 235 7.93 4.51 -13.19
N PRO A 236 7.66 4.86 -14.47
CA PRO A 236 8.24 6.04 -15.10
C PRO A 236 7.80 7.30 -14.36
N GLN A 237 8.70 8.26 -14.19
CA GLN A 237 8.50 9.43 -13.31
C GLN A 237 8.37 10.73 -14.09
N ASP A 238 9.02 10.83 -15.24
CA ASP A 238 9.09 12.06 -16.03
C ASP A 238 8.55 11.86 -17.46
N LEU A 239 7.62 10.91 -17.67
CA LEU A 239 6.93 10.67 -18.95
C LEU A 239 5.50 11.22 -18.91
N ASP A 240 5.11 11.93 -19.97
CA ASP A 240 3.74 12.42 -20.14
C ASP A 240 2.75 11.25 -20.33
N PRO A 241 1.54 11.32 -19.73
CA PRO A 241 0.52 10.27 -19.88
C PRO A 241 0.15 9.98 -21.35
N GLU A 242 0.18 11.00 -22.21
CA GLU A 242 -0.07 10.81 -23.65
C GLU A 242 1.03 9.98 -24.31
N THR A 243 2.30 10.23 -23.95
CA THR A 243 3.43 9.44 -24.43
C THR A 243 3.29 7.97 -24.00
N ILE A 244 2.94 7.73 -22.73
CA ILE A 244 2.66 6.39 -22.20
C ILE A 244 1.58 5.69 -23.04
N ARG A 245 0.43 6.34 -23.25
CA ARG A 245 -0.68 5.79 -24.05
C ARG A 245 -0.25 5.46 -25.49
N LYS A 246 0.55 6.31 -26.14
CA LYS A 246 1.05 6.05 -27.50
C LYS A 246 1.93 4.79 -27.51
N ILE A 247 2.77 4.60 -26.50
CA ILE A 247 3.65 3.42 -26.37
C ILE A 247 2.82 2.15 -26.18
N GLU A 248 1.80 2.17 -25.31
CA GLU A 248 0.89 1.04 -25.11
C GLU A 248 0.19 0.63 -26.40
N VAL A 249 -0.36 1.60 -27.14
CA VAL A 249 -1.03 1.34 -28.43
C VAL A 249 -0.06 0.75 -29.45
N ALA A 250 1.15 1.32 -29.58
CA ALA A 250 2.16 0.79 -30.49
C ALA A 250 2.59 -0.63 -30.10
N THR A 251 2.73 -0.90 -28.79
CA THR A 251 3.14 -2.20 -28.26
C THR A 251 2.08 -3.28 -28.50
N ALA A 252 0.80 -2.94 -28.35
CA ALA A 252 -0.31 -3.82 -28.68
C ALA A 252 -0.39 -4.11 -30.19
N LYS A 253 -0.23 -3.08 -31.04
CA LYS A 253 -0.19 -3.26 -32.51
C LYS A 253 0.95 -4.18 -32.95
N ILE A 254 2.16 -3.99 -32.40
CA ILE A 254 3.33 -4.81 -32.72
C ILE A 254 3.13 -6.25 -32.23
N GLY A 255 2.64 -6.44 -30.99
CA GLY A 255 2.32 -7.76 -30.46
C GLY A 255 1.31 -8.52 -31.32
N GLN A 256 0.28 -7.82 -31.81
CA GLN A 256 -0.72 -8.39 -32.71
C GLN A 256 -0.15 -8.75 -34.09
N ALA A 257 0.67 -7.88 -34.67
CA ALA A 257 1.25 -8.09 -36.00
C ALA A 257 2.25 -9.26 -36.04
N LEU A 258 2.97 -9.48 -34.93
CA LEU A 258 3.94 -10.57 -34.76
C LEU A 258 3.31 -11.83 -34.16
N ASP A 259 1.98 -11.87 -33.95
CA ASP A 259 1.25 -12.97 -33.32
C ASP A 259 1.93 -13.52 -32.05
N VAL A 260 2.34 -12.59 -31.17
CA VAL A 260 3.20 -12.94 -30.03
C VAL A 260 2.46 -13.82 -29.03
N THR A 261 3.11 -14.91 -28.61
CA THR A 261 2.66 -15.77 -27.51
C THR A 261 3.82 -16.05 -26.58
N GLY A 262 3.82 -15.41 -25.40
CA GLY A 262 4.94 -15.37 -24.47
C GLY A 262 5.43 -13.94 -24.25
N CYS A 263 6.71 -13.81 -23.93
CA CYS A 263 7.33 -12.53 -23.60
C CYS A 263 7.96 -11.84 -24.81
N TYR A 264 7.93 -10.51 -24.81
CA TYR A 264 8.61 -9.67 -25.79
C TYR A 264 8.97 -8.32 -25.16
N ASN A 265 9.93 -7.65 -25.79
CA ASN A 265 10.44 -6.35 -25.35
C ASN A 265 10.52 -5.39 -26.54
N ILE A 266 10.22 -4.11 -26.31
CA ILE A 266 10.31 -3.07 -27.33
C ILE A 266 11.02 -1.85 -26.73
N GLN A 267 11.95 -1.28 -27.51
CA GLN A 267 12.63 -0.05 -27.15
C GLN A 267 12.05 1.11 -27.97
N PHE A 268 11.74 2.22 -27.30
CA PHE A 268 11.17 3.42 -27.90
C PHE A 268 12.07 4.64 -27.66
N ILE A 269 12.02 5.58 -28.60
CA ILE A 269 12.52 6.95 -28.44
C ILE A 269 11.31 7.85 -28.26
N ALA A 270 11.31 8.72 -27.25
CA ALA A 270 10.30 9.74 -27.03
C ALA A 270 10.91 11.14 -27.04
N LYS A 271 10.32 12.04 -27.84
CA LYS A 271 10.68 13.46 -27.87
C LYS A 271 9.47 14.29 -28.29
N ASP A 272 9.18 15.36 -27.55
CA ASP A 272 8.06 16.28 -27.82
C ASP A 272 6.71 15.55 -27.97
N ASN A 273 6.45 14.52 -27.14
CA ASN A 273 5.31 13.60 -27.20
C ASN A 273 5.19 12.72 -28.46
N GLU A 274 6.17 12.75 -29.35
CA GLU A 274 6.29 11.81 -30.47
C GLU A 274 7.12 10.60 -30.06
N ILE A 275 6.67 9.42 -30.48
CA ILE A 275 7.33 8.15 -30.19
C ILE A 275 7.82 7.49 -31.48
N LYS A 276 9.00 6.86 -31.41
CA LYS A 276 9.56 6.08 -32.52
C LYS A 276 10.12 4.77 -32.00
N VAL A 277 9.83 3.67 -32.69
CA VAL A 277 10.33 2.34 -32.32
C VAL A 277 11.79 2.19 -32.77
N ILE A 278 12.65 1.72 -31.86
CA ILE A 278 14.04 1.37 -32.15
C ILE A 278 14.10 -0.05 -32.70
N GLU A 279 13.64 -1.02 -31.90
CA GLU A 279 13.67 -2.45 -32.16
C GLU A 279 12.65 -3.20 -31.29
N CYS A 280 12.34 -4.45 -31.67
CA CYS A 280 11.53 -5.38 -30.90
C CYS A 280 12.29 -6.71 -30.75
N ASN A 281 12.38 -7.20 -29.52
CA ASN A 281 12.99 -8.47 -29.17
C ASN A 281 11.89 -9.46 -28.78
N LEU A 282 11.65 -10.50 -29.60
CA LEU A 282 10.65 -11.55 -29.33
C LEU A 282 11.20 -12.64 -28.40
N ARG A 283 11.67 -12.20 -27.23
CA ARG A 283 12.23 -13.04 -26.17
C ARG A 283 12.18 -12.29 -24.84
N ALA A 284 12.57 -12.94 -23.76
CA ALA A 284 12.82 -12.27 -22.49
C ALA A 284 13.90 -11.20 -22.66
N SER A 285 13.72 -10.08 -21.98
CA SER A 285 14.72 -9.02 -21.84
C SER A 285 15.51 -9.22 -20.55
N ARG A 286 16.62 -8.49 -20.43
CA ARG A 286 17.40 -8.46 -19.18
C ARG A 286 16.70 -7.68 -18.06
N SER A 287 15.75 -6.83 -18.41
CA SER A 287 14.96 -6.01 -17.47
C SER A 287 13.80 -6.80 -16.86
N MET A 288 13.38 -7.93 -17.43
CA MET A 288 12.27 -8.74 -16.90
C MET A 288 12.44 -9.24 -15.45
N PRO A 289 13.62 -9.65 -14.95
CA PRO A 289 13.82 -9.93 -13.54
C PRO A 289 13.57 -8.68 -12.67
N PHE A 290 14.15 -7.54 -13.04
CA PHE A 290 13.94 -6.25 -12.35
C PHE A 290 12.46 -5.88 -12.33
N VAL A 291 11.80 -5.87 -13.49
CA VAL A 291 10.38 -5.60 -13.63
C VAL A 291 9.55 -6.57 -12.78
N SER A 292 9.85 -7.87 -12.81
CA SER A 292 9.08 -8.86 -12.03
C SER A 292 9.17 -8.61 -10.53
N LYS A 293 10.35 -8.19 -10.04
CA LYS A 293 10.57 -7.87 -8.63
C LYS A 293 9.93 -6.55 -8.21
N VAL A 294 9.95 -5.54 -9.07
CA VAL A 294 9.31 -4.24 -8.80
C VAL A 294 7.80 -4.36 -8.84
N MET A 295 7.24 -5.10 -9.79
CA MET A 295 5.79 -5.21 -9.96
C MET A 295 5.17 -6.26 -9.05
N GLU A 296 5.98 -7.09 -8.39
CA GLU A 296 5.55 -8.25 -7.60
C GLU A 296 4.72 -9.24 -8.43
N VAL A 297 5.06 -9.34 -9.73
CA VAL A 297 4.43 -10.23 -10.71
C VAL A 297 5.53 -10.99 -11.41
N ASP A 298 5.43 -12.31 -11.42
CA ASP A 298 6.38 -13.12 -12.20
C ASP A 298 5.98 -13.13 -13.68
N LEU A 299 6.60 -12.24 -14.47
CA LEU A 299 6.36 -12.15 -15.91
C LEU A 299 6.80 -13.44 -16.63
N ILE A 300 7.79 -14.18 -16.09
CA ILE A 300 8.30 -15.39 -16.72
C ILE A 300 7.37 -16.57 -16.47
N GLU A 301 6.78 -16.67 -15.29
CA GLU A 301 5.70 -17.62 -15.01
C GLU A 301 4.51 -17.35 -15.95
N MET A 302 4.10 -16.09 -16.09
CA MET A 302 3.02 -15.69 -16.99
C MET A 302 3.32 -16.05 -18.44
N ALA A 303 4.51 -15.71 -18.93
CA ALA A 303 4.98 -16.05 -20.27
C ALA A 303 5.04 -17.57 -20.49
N THR A 304 5.53 -18.33 -19.50
CA THR A 304 5.64 -19.79 -19.59
C THR A 304 4.26 -20.44 -19.67
N ASN A 305 3.31 -19.97 -18.86
CA ASN A 305 1.92 -20.42 -18.93
C ASN A 305 1.28 -20.09 -20.29
N ALA A 306 1.51 -18.89 -20.82
CA ALA A 306 1.05 -18.48 -22.15
C ALA A 306 1.58 -19.41 -23.26
N MET A 307 2.90 -19.67 -23.27
CA MET A 307 3.55 -20.53 -24.27
C MET A 307 3.04 -21.99 -24.25
N LEU A 308 2.52 -22.46 -23.11
CA LEU A 308 1.96 -23.81 -22.94
C LEU A 308 0.44 -23.87 -23.17
N GLY A 309 -0.21 -22.74 -23.41
CA GLY A 309 -1.67 -22.67 -23.58
C GLY A 309 -2.44 -22.83 -22.27
N PHE A 310 -1.79 -22.63 -21.11
CA PHE A 310 -2.51 -22.55 -19.85
C PHE A 310 -3.27 -21.23 -19.72
N PRO A 311 -4.39 -21.19 -18.99
CA PRO A 311 -5.08 -19.94 -18.70
C PRO A 311 -4.13 -18.94 -18.03
N VAL A 312 -4.05 -17.74 -18.62
CA VAL A 312 -3.33 -16.60 -18.07
C VAL A 312 -4.35 -15.51 -17.81
N GLU A 313 -4.47 -15.10 -16.56
CA GLU A 313 -5.29 -13.96 -16.18
C GLU A 313 -4.54 -12.68 -16.56
N ALA A 314 -5.20 -11.79 -17.30
CA ALA A 314 -4.62 -10.49 -17.64
C ALA A 314 -4.45 -9.66 -16.36
N TYR A 315 -3.32 -8.97 -16.25
CA TYR A 315 -3.08 -8.12 -15.09
C TYR A 315 -4.02 -6.90 -15.11
N PRO A 316 -4.48 -6.37 -13.95
CA PRO A 316 -5.33 -5.17 -13.92
C PRO A 316 -4.69 -3.97 -14.64
N GLU A 317 -5.54 -3.07 -15.17
CA GLU A 317 -5.13 -1.93 -16.03
C GLU A 317 -4.11 -0.96 -15.41
N SER A 318 -3.91 -1.00 -14.08
CA SER A 318 -2.80 -0.29 -13.43
C SER A 318 -1.78 -1.30 -12.94
N PRO A 319 -0.72 -1.57 -13.73
CA PRO A 319 0.34 -2.48 -13.33
C PRO A 319 1.19 -1.90 -12.18
N ILE A 320 1.13 -0.59 -11.94
CA ILE A 320 1.95 0.13 -10.97
C ILE A 320 1.73 -0.44 -9.55
N PRO A 321 2.81 -0.74 -8.79
CA PRO A 321 2.68 -1.23 -7.43
C PRO A 321 1.80 -0.29 -6.60
N LYS A 322 0.71 -0.81 -6.02
CA LYS A 322 -0.20 -0.08 -5.12
C LYS A 322 0.50 0.50 -3.87
N THR A 323 1.75 0.11 -3.68
CA THR A 323 2.60 0.21 -2.49
C THR A 323 3.47 1.47 -2.44
N GLY A 324 3.36 2.40 -3.40
CA GLY A 324 3.94 3.74 -3.27
C GLY A 324 5.48 3.79 -3.25
N TYR A 325 6.15 2.84 -3.91
CA TYR A 325 7.61 2.83 -4.05
C TYR A 325 8.07 2.90 -5.51
N VAL A 326 9.34 3.23 -5.69
CA VAL A 326 10.04 3.26 -6.99
C VAL A 326 11.16 2.23 -6.95
N GLY A 327 11.21 1.39 -7.98
CA GLY A 327 12.36 0.57 -8.30
C GLY A 327 13.32 1.32 -9.21
N ILE A 328 14.61 1.19 -8.96
CA ILE A 328 15.64 1.67 -9.87
C ILE A 328 16.67 0.58 -10.13
N LYS A 329 17.15 0.53 -11.36
CA LYS A 329 18.18 -0.39 -11.81
C LYS A 329 19.38 0.42 -12.29
N VAL A 330 20.55 0.21 -11.68
CA VAL A 330 21.81 0.86 -12.05
C VAL A 330 22.79 -0.19 -12.59
N PRO A 331 23.49 0.08 -13.71
CA PRO A 331 24.50 -0.83 -14.26
C PRO A 331 25.75 -0.92 -13.36
N GLN A 332 26.33 -2.12 -13.30
CA GLN A 332 27.64 -2.38 -12.70
C GLN A 332 28.72 -2.40 -13.79
N PHE A 333 29.76 -1.58 -13.62
CA PHE A 333 30.89 -1.51 -14.54
C PHE A 333 32.15 -2.14 -13.95
N SER A 334 32.98 -2.71 -14.84
CA SER A 334 34.28 -3.33 -14.49
C SER A 334 35.48 -2.50 -14.97
N PHE A 335 35.34 -1.18 -15.13
CA PHE A 335 36.40 -0.31 -15.63
C PHE A 335 37.68 -0.34 -14.78
N SER A 336 37.61 -0.65 -13.49
CA SER A 336 38.79 -0.84 -12.61
C SER A 336 39.61 -2.08 -12.97
N ARG A 337 39.00 -3.08 -13.63
CA ARG A 337 39.66 -4.33 -14.05
C ARG A 337 40.17 -4.27 -15.49
N LEU A 338 39.64 -3.36 -16.31
CA LEU A 338 39.97 -3.24 -17.73
C LEU A 338 40.95 -2.07 -17.96
N SER A 339 42.24 -2.38 -17.96
CA SER A 339 43.29 -1.40 -18.30
C SER A 339 43.13 -0.91 -19.74
N GLY A 340 43.20 0.40 -19.96
CA GLY A 340 43.05 1.02 -21.28
C GLY A 340 41.59 1.32 -21.70
N ALA A 341 40.59 0.86 -20.94
CA ALA A 341 39.19 1.18 -21.21
C ALA A 341 38.84 2.61 -20.76
N ASP A 342 38.20 3.38 -21.65
CA ASP A 342 37.65 4.71 -21.32
C ASP A 342 36.32 4.53 -20.57
N PRO A 343 36.16 5.05 -19.34
CA PRO A 343 34.91 4.97 -18.60
C PRO A 343 33.90 6.02 -19.10
N ILE A 344 33.53 5.94 -20.39
CA ILE A 344 32.46 6.72 -21.02
C ILE A 344 31.37 5.75 -21.51
N LEU A 345 30.13 6.17 -21.36
CA LEU A 345 28.97 5.47 -21.91
C LEU A 345 28.74 5.87 -23.37
N GLY A 346 28.33 4.92 -24.20
CA GLY A 346 28.02 5.16 -25.61
C GLY A 346 26.98 4.18 -26.13
N VAL A 347 26.89 4.06 -27.46
CA VAL A 347 25.94 3.19 -28.14
C VAL A 347 26.28 1.69 -28.06
N GLU A 348 27.44 1.36 -27.50
CA GLU A 348 27.89 -0.02 -27.24
C GLU A 348 27.85 -0.26 -25.73
N MET A 349 27.38 -1.45 -25.33
CA MET A 349 27.29 -1.85 -23.92
C MET A 349 28.69 -2.16 -23.36
N ALA A 350 28.96 -1.67 -22.16
CA ALA A 350 30.21 -1.92 -21.41
C ALA A 350 29.99 -2.49 -20.01
N SER A 351 28.76 -2.45 -19.48
CA SER A 351 28.43 -3.00 -18.16
C SER A 351 28.49 -4.53 -18.14
N THR A 352 28.81 -5.07 -16.97
CA THR A 352 28.99 -6.50 -16.72
C THR A 352 27.89 -7.09 -15.84
N GLY A 353 27.09 -6.25 -15.20
CA GLY A 353 26.00 -6.64 -14.33
C GLY A 353 25.14 -5.43 -13.95
N GLU A 354 24.31 -5.59 -12.94
CA GLU A 354 23.34 -4.58 -12.53
C GLU A 354 22.99 -4.71 -11.04
N VAL A 355 22.50 -3.61 -10.48
CA VAL A 355 21.98 -3.53 -9.12
C VAL A 355 20.57 -2.95 -9.20
N ALA A 356 19.62 -3.63 -8.58
CA ALA A 356 18.26 -3.15 -8.41
C ALA A 356 18.01 -2.78 -6.94
N CYS A 357 17.46 -1.60 -6.69
CA CYS A 357 17.06 -1.16 -5.36
C CYS A 357 15.67 -0.52 -5.39
N PHE A 358 15.02 -0.52 -4.24
CA PHE A 358 13.73 0.12 -4.00
C PHE A 358 13.91 1.37 -3.14
N GLY A 359 12.95 2.28 -3.20
CA GLY A 359 12.87 3.46 -2.33
C GLY A 359 11.49 4.10 -2.40
N LYS A 360 11.17 5.00 -1.47
CA LYS A 360 9.88 5.73 -1.48
C LYS A 360 9.77 6.67 -2.67
N ASP A 361 10.90 7.13 -3.19
CA ASP A 361 10.99 7.92 -4.40
C ASP A 361 12.21 7.51 -5.24
N LYS A 362 12.30 8.03 -6.48
CA LYS A 362 13.43 7.74 -7.38
C LYS A 362 14.78 8.20 -6.83
N TYR A 363 14.81 9.17 -5.93
CA TYR A 363 16.05 9.74 -5.40
C TYR A 363 16.65 8.83 -4.33
N GLU A 364 15.82 8.36 -3.40
CA GLU A 364 16.20 7.38 -2.38
C GLU A 364 16.67 6.07 -3.04
N ALA A 365 15.86 5.54 -3.98
CA ALA A 365 16.19 4.32 -4.71
C ALA A 365 17.53 4.47 -5.45
N TYR A 366 17.78 5.61 -6.09
CA TYR A 366 19.02 5.87 -6.84
C TYR A 366 20.26 5.92 -5.96
N ILE A 367 20.19 6.58 -4.80
CA ILE A 367 21.32 6.59 -3.87
C ILE A 367 21.61 5.19 -3.34
N LYS A 368 20.56 4.44 -2.96
CA LYS A 368 20.71 3.04 -2.51
C LYS A 368 21.37 2.20 -3.59
N ALA A 369 20.89 2.28 -4.83
CA ALA A 369 21.45 1.55 -5.96
C ALA A 369 22.91 1.92 -6.24
N LEU A 370 23.26 3.22 -6.23
CA LEU A 370 24.64 3.65 -6.40
C LEU A 370 25.54 3.10 -5.30
N VAL A 371 25.17 3.26 -4.03
CA VAL A 371 25.97 2.73 -2.91
C VAL A 371 26.16 1.21 -3.03
N SER A 372 25.13 0.49 -3.45
CA SER A 372 25.18 -0.95 -3.67
C SER A 372 26.07 -1.38 -4.84
N THR A 373 26.40 -0.51 -5.80
CA THR A 373 27.45 -0.78 -6.82
C THR A 373 28.88 -0.64 -6.29
N GLY A 374 29.03 -0.22 -5.03
CA GLY A 374 30.31 0.13 -4.41
C GLY A 374 30.66 1.62 -4.52
N PHE A 375 29.74 2.46 -5.00
CA PHE A 375 29.93 3.91 -5.08
C PHE A 375 29.99 4.53 -3.68
N THR A 376 31.03 5.31 -3.38
CA THR A 376 31.15 6.00 -2.10
C THR A 376 30.56 7.41 -2.19
N LEU A 377 29.74 7.80 -1.21
CA LEU A 377 29.14 9.14 -1.20
C LEU A 377 30.19 10.21 -0.86
N PRO A 378 30.16 11.40 -1.51
CA PRO A 378 31.14 12.44 -1.29
C PRO A 378 31.00 13.06 0.11
N LYS A 379 32.14 13.30 0.76
CA LYS A 379 32.20 13.90 2.10
C LYS A 379 32.23 15.43 2.05
N LYS A 380 33.14 16.01 1.26
CA LYS A 380 33.35 17.47 1.19
C LYS A 380 33.75 17.99 -0.19
N ASN A 381 34.62 17.33 -0.93
CA ASN A 381 35.28 17.91 -2.09
C ASN A 381 34.78 17.29 -3.40
N VAL A 382 34.26 18.11 -4.30
CA VAL A 382 33.72 17.67 -5.60
C VAL A 382 34.44 18.39 -6.74
N LEU A 383 34.94 17.61 -7.71
CA LEU A 383 35.58 18.11 -8.92
C LEU A 383 34.59 18.12 -10.09
N LEU A 384 34.55 19.22 -10.83
CA LEU A 384 33.69 19.45 -11.99
C LEU A 384 34.55 19.68 -13.24
N SER A 385 34.33 18.89 -14.28
CA SER A 385 34.89 19.15 -15.61
C SER A 385 33.79 18.97 -16.64
N ILE A 386 33.21 20.09 -17.09
CA ILE A 386 32.03 20.11 -17.96
C ILE A 386 32.43 20.71 -19.31
N GLY A 387 32.29 19.92 -20.36
CA GLY A 387 32.71 20.29 -21.70
C GLY A 387 31.86 21.38 -22.34
N SER A 388 30.62 21.04 -22.70
CA SER A 388 29.79 21.92 -23.53
C SER A 388 29.13 23.05 -22.74
N PHE A 389 28.93 24.22 -23.39
CA PHE A 389 28.20 25.33 -22.78
C PHE A 389 26.75 24.96 -22.40
N LYS A 390 26.09 24.15 -23.25
CA LYS A 390 24.73 23.64 -23.00
C LYS A 390 24.66 22.86 -21.68
N GLU A 391 25.59 21.94 -21.45
CA GLU A 391 25.63 21.14 -20.22
C GLU A 391 26.03 21.98 -19.00
N LYS A 392 26.92 22.96 -19.16
CA LYS A 392 27.25 23.90 -18.07
C LYS A 392 26.00 24.66 -17.61
N LEU A 393 25.20 25.15 -18.56
CA LEU A 393 23.95 25.84 -18.26
C LEU A 393 22.91 24.90 -17.63
N GLU A 394 22.77 23.67 -18.16
CA GLU A 394 21.86 22.66 -17.60
C GLU A 394 22.25 22.22 -16.18
N MET A 395 23.55 22.12 -15.89
CA MET A 395 24.08 21.73 -14.58
C MET A 395 24.08 22.86 -13.55
N LEU A 396 24.03 24.12 -13.97
CA LEU A 396 24.17 25.28 -13.08
C LEU A 396 23.24 25.23 -11.84
N PRO A 397 21.94 24.88 -11.96
CA PRO A 397 21.07 24.76 -10.78
C PRO A 397 21.52 23.66 -9.82
N ALA A 398 21.94 22.51 -10.35
CA ALA A 398 22.43 21.39 -9.55
C ALA A 398 23.74 21.74 -8.84
N VAL A 399 24.67 22.40 -9.52
CA VAL A 399 25.95 22.84 -8.93
C VAL A 399 25.73 23.89 -7.83
N LYS A 400 24.79 24.83 -8.03
CA LYS A 400 24.36 25.78 -6.98
C LYS A 400 23.82 25.05 -5.75
N ARG A 401 23.01 24.01 -5.97
CA ARG A 401 22.49 23.18 -4.89
C ARG A 401 23.62 22.45 -4.15
N LEU A 402 24.57 21.86 -4.87
CA LEU A 402 25.76 21.23 -4.28
C LEU A 402 26.54 22.20 -3.39
N ARG A 403 26.72 23.45 -3.86
CA ARG A 403 27.38 24.49 -3.08
C ARG A 403 26.59 24.84 -1.82
N SER A 404 25.26 24.93 -1.91
CA SER A 404 24.38 25.23 -0.77
C SER A 404 24.40 24.14 0.31
N LEU A 405 24.70 22.90 -0.06
CA LEU A 405 24.88 21.78 0.87
C LEU A 405 26.24 21.81 1.60
N GLY A 406 27.11 22.77 1.29
CA GLY A 406 28.40 22.97 1.97
C GLY A 406 29.59 22.26 1.32
N TYR A 407 29.43 21.70 0.11
CA TYR A 407 30.54 21.08 -0.61
C TYR A 407 31.55 22.13 -1.14
N ASN A 408 32.83 21.76 -1.09
CA ASN A 408 33.91 22.49 -1.74
C ASN A 408 33.98 22.06 -3.19
N LEU A 409 33.83 23.04 -4.09
CA LEU A 409 33.79 22.80 -5.52
C LEU A 409 35.15 23.12 -6.13
N PHE A 410 35.65 22.20 -6.92
CA PHE A 410 36.85 22.33 -7.73
C PHE A 410 36.45 22.22 -9.21
N ALA A 411 37.13 22.93 -10.10
CA ALA A 411 36.78 22.93 -11.51
C ALA A 411 37.98 23.13 -12.43
N THR A 412 37.93 22.53 -13.63
CA THR A 412 38.87 22.80 -14.73
C THR A 412 38.63 24.19 -15.33
N SER A 413 39.60 24.75 -16.06
CA SER A 413 39.65 26.19 -16.44
C SER A 413 38.33 26.73 -16.99
N GLY A 414 37.89 26.18 -18.11
CA GLY A 414 36.65 26.64 -18.75
C GLY A 414 35.38 26.34 -17.93
N THR A 415 35.41 25.41 -16.97
CA THR A 415 34.30 25.18 -16.04
C THR A 415 34.35 26.19 -14.89
N ALA A 416 35.56 26.50 -14.40
CA ALA A 416 35.80 27.43 -13.31
C ALA A 416 35.36 28.85 -13.68
N ASP A 417 35.78 29.33 -14.85
CA ASP A 417 35.42 30.66 -15.37
C ASP A 417 33.90 30.81 -15.44
N PHE A 418 33.21 29.86 -16.09
CA PHE A 418 31.76 29.85 -16.22
C PHE A 418 31.05 29.87 -14.86
N MET A 419 31.49 29.04 -13.90
CA MET A 419 30.84 28.96 -12.60
C MET A 419 31.02 30.25 -11.79
N ASN A 420 32.23 30.84 -11.82
CA ASN A 420 32.53 32.09 -11.13
C ASN A 420 31.71 33.26 -11.72
N GLU A 421 31.60 33.36 -13.05
CA GLU A 421 30.75 34.36 -13.73
C GLU A 421 29.27 34.26 -13.31
N HIS A 422 28.80 33.05 -13.02
CA HIS A 422 27.40 32.79 -12.62
C HIS A 422 27.21 32.77 -11.09
N GLY A 423 28.17 33.31 -10.34
CA GLY A 423 28.09 33.52 -8.88
C GLY A 423 28.29 32.25 -8.05
N VAL A 424 28.94 31.22 -8.60
CA VAL A 424 29.26 29.98 -7.89
C VAL A 424 30.77 29.88 -7.68
N PRO A 425 31.27 30.12 -6.44
CA PRO A 425 32.70 30.11 -6.19
C PRO A 425 33.25 28.68 -6.28
N VAL A 426 34.23 28.49 -7.16
CA VAL A 426 34.92 27.21 -7.35
C VAL A 426 36.44 27.40 -7.36
N LYS A 427 37.17 26.41 -6.85
CA LYS A 427 38.64 26.39 -6.86
C LYS A 427 39.14 25.86 -8.19
N TYR A 428 40.05 26.59 -8.80
CA TYR A 428 40.64 26.20 -10.07
C TYR A 428 41.64 25.04 -9.91
N LEU A 429 41.54 24.02 -10.78
CA LEU A 429 42.55 22.97 -10.95
C LEU A 429 42.94 22.84 -12.43
N GLU A 430 44.24 22.87 -12.71
CA GLU A 430 44.84 22.76 -14.05
C GLU A 430 44.91 21.29 -14.49
N ALA A 431 44.54 21.02 -15.75
CA ALA A 431 44.54 19.67 -16.31
C ALA A 431 45.77 19.43 -17.20
N LEU A 432 46.72 18.62 -16.71
CA LEU A 432 47.83 17.96 -17.43
C LEU A 432 48.58 18.81 -18.49
N GLU A 433 49.83 19.20 -18.23
CA GLU A 433 50.79 19.66 -19.25
C GLU A 433 51.92 18.65 -19.47
N ASP A 434 52.55 18.68 -20.65
CA ASP A 434 53.73 17.87 -20.97
C ASP A 434 54.98 18.47 -20.27
N ASP A 435 55.45 17.80 -19.21
CA ASP A 435 56.77 17.75 -18.54
C ASP A 435 57.72 18.97 -18.44
N ASN A 436 57.35 20.21 -18.81
CA ASN A 436 58.33 21.31 -18.89
C ASN A 436 58.08 22.56 -18.05
N ASP A 437 57.13 22.59 -17.11
CA ASP A 437 57.07 23.71 -16.15
C ASP A 437 56.73 23.35 -14.71
N SER A 438 57.38 24.07 -13.81
CA SER A 438 57.33 23.93 -12.35
C SER A 438 55.96 24.32 -11.77
N GLN A 439 54.96 23.47 -11.99
CA GLN A 439 53.61 23.67 -11.45
C GLN A 439 53.61 23.54 -9.91
N LYS A 440 53.02 24.52 -9.22
CA LYS A 440 52.74 24.44 -7.79
C LYS A 440 51.74 23.31 -7.53
N SER A 441 52.09 22.40 -6.63
CA SER A 441 51.29 21.23 -6.23
C SER A 441 49.82 21.55 -5.93
N GLU A 442 49.56 22.74 -5.37
CA GLU A 442 48.24 23.23 -4.96
C GLU A 442 47.22 23.40 -6.10
N TYR A 443 47.65 23.47 -7.37
CA TYR A 443 46.73 23.64 -8.51
C TYR A 443 46.66 22.42 -9.43
N SER A 444 47.37 21.33 -9.11
CA SER A 444 47.44 20.14 -9.97
C SER A 444 46.24 19.21 -9.75
N LEU A 445 45.42 19.01 -10.78
CA LEU A 445 44.32 18.03 -10.75
C LEU A 445 44.83 16.62 -10.44
N ASN A 446 45.97 16.25 -11.01
CA ASN A 446 46.57 14.92 -10.83
C ASN A 446 46.90 14.63 -9.37
N GLN A 447 47.55 15.59 -8.69
CA GLN A 447 47.91 15.43 -7.29
C GLN A 447 46.67 15.40 -6.39
N HIS A 448 45.62 16.15 -6.73
CA HIS A 448 44.36 16.12 -5.99
C HIS A 448 43.65 14.77 -6.09
N LEU A 449 43.65 14.13 -7.27
CA LEU A 449 43.13 12.77 -7.43
C LEU A 449 44.04 11.74 -6.75
N ALA A 450 45.35 11.78 -6.99
CA ALA A 450 46.30 10.80 -6.45
C ALA A 450 46.40 10.82 -4.91
N ASN A 451 46.25 11.99 -4.30
CA ASN A 451 46.25 12.13 -2.84
C ASN A 451 44.86 12.00 -2.20
N ASN A 452 43.83 11.57 -2.96
CA ASN A 452 42.44 11.43 -2.50
C ASN A 452 41.87 12.70 -1.86
N LEU A 453 42.21 13.87 -2.40
CA LEU A 453 41.67 15.17 -1.96
C LEU A 453 40.30 15.47 -2.59
N ILE A 454 39.86 14.67 -3.57
CA ILE A 454 38.57 14.78 -4.25
C ILE A 454 37.75 13.55 -3.90
N ASP A 455 36.53 13.75 -3.39
CA ASP A 455 35.61 12.67 -3.01
C ASP A 455 34.65 12.25 -4.14
N LEU A 456 34.48 13.10 -5.15
CA LEU A 456 33.65 12.84 -6.32
C LEU A 456 34.15 13.63 -7.52
N TYR A 457 34.21 12.96 -8.67
CA TYR A 457 34.50 13.60 -9.96
C TYR A 457 33.29 13.53 -10.90
N ILE A 458 32.74 14.69 -11.26
CA ILE A 458 31.74 14.81 -12.33
C ILE A 458 32.46 15.28 -13.59
N ASN A 459 32.63 14.38 -14.55
CA ASN A 459 33.27 14.64 -15.82
C ASN A 459 32.26 14.48 -16.96
N LEU A 460 31.73 15.59 -17.47
CA LEU A 460 30.82 15.58 -18.61
C LEU A 460 31.64 15.88 -19.88
N PRO A 461 32.02 14.85 -20.66
CA PRO A 461 32.86 15.06 -21.83
C PRO A 461 32.14 15.93 -22.85
N SER A 462 32.84 16.92 -23.41
CA SER A 462 32.34 17.66 -24.59
C SER A 462 31.93 16.65 -25.65
N LYS A 463 30.79 16.85 -26.34
CA LYS A 463 30.43 16.10 -27.56
C LYS A 463 31.68 15.99 -28.43
N ASN A 464 32.31 14.82 -28.43
CA ASN A 464 33.55 14.59 -29.15
C ASN A 464 33.15 14.58 -30.62
N ARG A 465 33.16 15.76 -31.25
CA ARG A 465 32.97 15.91 -32.70
C ARG A 465 34.04 15.14 -33.49
N TYR A 466 35.07 14.61 -32.82
CA TYR A 466 36.10 13.78 -33.41
C TYR A 466 36.50 12.69 -32.40
N ARG A 467 36.09 11.44 -32.62
CA ARG A 467 36.83 10.29 -32.07
C ARG A 467 38.08 10.15 -32.95
N ARG A 468 39.16 10.82 -32.56
CA ARG A 468 40.48 10.65 -33.19
C ARG A 468 41.00 9.23 -32.92
N PRO A 469 41.92 8.69 -33.75
CA PRO A 469 42.33 7.27 -33.73
C PRO A 469 42.69 6.75 -32.34
N ALA A 470 42.64 5.43 -32.14
CA ALA A 470 42.98 4.73 -30.88
C ALA A 470 44.37 5.10 -30.29
N SER A 471 45.24 5.76 -31.06
CA SER A 471 46.53 6.29 -30.62
C SER A 471 46.46 7.67 -29.92
N TYR A 472 45.31 8.37 -29.91
CA TYR A 472 45.20 9.72 -29.32
C TYR A 472 44.51 9.70 -27.94
N VAL A 473 45.32 9.73 -26.89
CA VAL A 473 44.89 9.74 -25.49
C VAL A 473 44.48 11.17 -25.09
N SER A 474 43.18 11.48 -25.02
CA SER A 474 42.72 12.82 -24.62
C SER A 474 43.01 13.12 -23.14
N LYS A 475 43.18 14.42 -22.79
CA LYS A 475 43.31 14.84 -21.38
C LYS A 475 42.11 14.38 -20.54
N GLY A 476 40.90 14.44 -21.09
CA GLY A 476 39.68 13.97 -20.44
C GLY A 476 39.73 12.48 -20.09
N TYR A 477 40.14 11.64 -21.04
CA TYR A 477 40.36 10.20 -20.82
C TYR A 477 41.34 9.95 -19.67
N ARG A 478 42.50 10.63 -19.68
CA ARG A 478 43.53 10.44 -18.63
C ARG A 478 42.96 10.73 -17.24
N THR A 479 42.25 11.85 -17.08
CA THR A 479 41.69 12.24 -15.77
C THR A 479 40.58 11.30 -15.29
N ARG A 480 39.71 10.81 -16.19
CA ARG A 480 38.68 9.82 -15.82
C ARG A 480 39.32 8.49 -15.42
N ARG A 481 40.32 8.05 -16.19
CA ARG A 481 41.06 6.82 -15.91
C ARG A 481 41.73 6.88 -14.54
N MET A 482 42.40 7.99 -14.24
CA MET A 482 42.98 8.25 -12.93
C MET A 482 41.93 8.22 -11.81
N ALA A 483 40.75 8.81 -12.01
CA ALA A 483 39.70 8.76 -11.00
C ALA A 483 39.28 7.32 -10.69
N VAL A 484 39.07 6.48 -11.71
CA VAL A 484 38.77 5.06 -11.48
C VAL A 484 39.94 4.32 -10.83
N ASP A 485 41.18 4.59 -11.24
CA ASP A 485 42.38 3.92 -10.71
C ASP A 485 42.65 4.29 -9.24
N PHE A 486 42.37 5.53 -8.84
CA PHE A 486 42.44 5.99 -7.45
C PHE A 486 41.13 5.76 -6.67
N SER A 487 40.17 5.02 -7.23
CA SER A 487 38.88 4.72 -6.59
C SER A 487 38.09 5.97 -6.18
N VAL A 488 38.25 7.07 -6.92
CA VAL A 488 37.42 8.28 -6.81
C VAL A 488 36.13 8.05 -7.62
N PRO A 489 34.94 8.14 -6.99
CA PRO A 489 33.67 8.00 -7.68
C PRO A 489 33.55 8.93 -8.89
N LEU A 490 33.06 8.40 -10.01
CA LEU A 490 33.02 9.09 -11.30
C LEU A 490 31.59 9.07 -11.87
N ILE A 491 31.08 10.25 -12.25
CA ILE A 491 29.81 10.38 -12.99
C ILE A 491 30.09 11.06 -14.33
N THR A 492 29.66 10.43 -15.43
CA THR A 492 29.93 10.90 -16.80
C THR A 492 28.71 11.32 -17.61
N ASN A 493 27.50 11.20 -17.05
CA ASN A 493 26.26 11.61 -17.70
C ASN A 493 25.59 12.77 -16.96
N VAL A 494 25.10 13.76 -17.71
CA VAL A 494 24.48 14.98 -17.16
C VAL A 494 23.18 14.69 -16.40
N LYS A 495 22.34 13.76 -16.87
CA LYS A 495 21.06 13.41 -16.23
C LYS A 495 21.30 12.66 -14.92
N CYS A 496 22.23 11.70 -14.94
CA CYS A 496 22.67 10.96 -13.75
C CYS A 496 23.28 11.89 -12.69
N ALA A 497 24.13 12.84 -13.11
CA ALA A 497 24.69 13.84 -12.20
C ALA A 497 23.60 14.69 -11.54
N LYS A 498 22.59 15.16 -12.29
CA LYS A 498 21.47 15.93 -11.73
C LYS A 498 20.64 15.09 -10.75
N LEU A 499 20.33 13.85 -11.11
CA LEU A 499 19.58 12.92 -10.26
C LEU A 499 20.34 12.64 -8.95
N PHE A 500 21.65 12.39 -9.05
CA PHE A 500 22.53 12.16 -7.90
C PHE A 500 22.57 13.36 -6.95
N ILE A 501 22.78 14.57 -7.49
CA ILE A 501 22.87 15.79 -6.67
C ILE A 501 21.54 16.08 -5.97
N GLU A 502 20.42 15.89 -6.67
CA GLU A 502 19.10 16.06 -6.06
C GLU A 502 18.84 14.98 -5.00
N ALA A 503 19.29 13.75 -5.23
CA ALA A 503 19.21 12.69 -4.24
C ALA A 503 20.04 12.98 -3.00
N LEU A 504 21.28 13.45 -3.15
CA LEU A 504 22.12 13.85 -2.03
C LEU A 504 21.48 14.97 -1.19
N ALA A 505 20.76 15.88 -1.85
CA ALA A 505 20.08 16.97 -1.17
C ALA A 505 18.84 16.53 -0.38
N ARG A 506 18.24 15.39 -0.71
CA ARG A 506 17.01 14.88 -0.10
C ARG A 506 17.26 13.77 0.92
N HIS A 507 18.16 12.84 0.57
CA HIS A 507 18.37 11.56 1.26
C HIS A 507 19.86 11.36 1.54
N LYS A 508 20.45 12.26 2.33
CA LYS A 508 21.86 12.15 2.72
C LYS A 508 22.10 10.92 3.62
N ASP A 509 21.16 10.65 4.51
CA ASP A 509 21.12 9.51 5.41
C ASP A 509 19.83 8.73 5.11
N PHE A 510 19.91 7.40 5.10
CA PHE A 510 18.78 6.51 4.84
C PHE A 510 18.90 5.23 5.67
N GLU A 511 17.76 4.69 6.09
CA GLU A 511 17.65 3.48 6.91
C GLU A 511 17.06 2.33 6.10
N ILE A 512 17.34 1.09 6.52
CA ILE A 512 16.72 -0.11 5.93
C ILE A 512 15.27 -0.17 6.40
N GLN A 513 14.35 -0.22 5.45
CA GLN A 513 12.90 -0.25 5.66
C GLN A 513 12.27 -1.48 5.00
N SER A 514 11.00 -1.73 5.28
CA SER A 514 10.26 -2.86 4.69
C SER A 514 10.16 -2.79 3.16
N VAL A 515 10.24 -1.57 2.58
CA VAL A 515 10.29 -1.38 1.13
C VAL A 515 11.57 -1.91 0.49
N ASP A 516 12.66 -2.05 1.26
CA ASP A 516 13.99 -2.40 0.75
C ASP A 516 14.19 -3.89 0.46
N TYR A 517 13.25 -4.75 0.86
CA TYR A 517 13.31 -6.18 0.59
C TYR A 517 12.04 -6.70 -0.08
N LYS A 518 12.18 -7.77 -0.86
CA LYS A 518 11.08 -8.50 -1.49
C LYS A 518 11.24 -9.99 -1.25
N SER A 519 10.26 -10.61 -0.60
CA SER A 519 10.18 -12.07 -0.55
C SER A 519 9.71 -12.61 -1.90
N SER A 520 10.16 -13.81 -2.26
CA SER A 520 9.58 -14.53 -3.41
C SER A 520 8.24 -15.18 -3.05
N ASN A 521 7.87 -15.14 -1.77
CA ASN A 521 6.61 -15.63 -1.26
C ASN A 521 5.64 -14.45 -1.05
N ARG A 522 4.35 -14.71 -1.29
CA ARG A 522 3.27 -13.79 -0.97
C ARG A 522 3.08 -13.76 0.54
N THR A 523 3.42 -12.63 1.16
CA THR A 523 3.21 -12.41 2.59
C THR A 523 1.88 -11.70 2.83
N VAL A 524 1.12 -12.17 3.81
CA VAL A 524 -0.11 -11.54 4.29
C VAL A 524 0.03 -11.27 5.79
N THR A 525 -0.34 -10.07 6.21
CA THR A 525 -0.40 -9.71 7.64
C THR A 525 -1.81 -9.95 8.17
N LEU A 526 -1.93 -10.76 9.21
CA LEU A 526 -3.15 -11.08 9.93
C LEU A 526 -3.09 -10.44 11.33
N PRO A 527 -4.23 -10.12 11.96
CA PRO A 527 -4.24 -9.77 13.39
C PRO A 527 -3.72 -10.93 14.24
N GLY A 528 -3.30 -10.64 15.47
CA GLY A 528 -2.93 -11.68 16.43
C GLY A 528 -4.08 -12.67 16.67
N LEU A 529 -3.93 -13.93 16.22
CA LEU A 529 -5.02 -14.90 16.20
C LEU A 529 -5.32 -15.45 17.60
N ILE A 530 -6.55 -15.90 17.80
CA ILE A 530 -7.07 -16.36 19.09
C ILE A 530 -7.49 -17.81 18.99
N ASN A 531 -6.84 -18.67 19.77
CA ASN A 531 -7.30 -20.03 19.98
C ASN A 531 -8.17 -20.07 21.25
N ILE A 532 -9.48 -20.16 21.08
CA ILE A 532 -10.45 -20.00 22.19
C ILE A 532 -10.47 -21.15 23.19
N GLN A 533 -10.06 -22.36 22.78
CA GLN A 533 -10.04 -23.54 23.64
C GLN A 533 -8.85 -24.44 23.26
N VAL A 534 -7.92 -24.61 24.20
CA VAL A 534 -6.89 -25.64 24.13
C VAL A 534 -6.89 -26.47 25.41
N LEU A 535 -6.80 -27.78 25.27
CA LEU A 535 -6.63 -28.66 26.41
C LEU A 535 -5.21 -28.51 26.96
N VAL A 536 -5.07 -28.13 28.23
CA VAL A 536 -3.79 -28.11 28.95
C VAL A 536 -3.85 -29.23 30.00
N PRO A 537 -3.32 -30.43 29.71
CA PRO A 537 -3.47 -31.60 30.59
C PRO A 537 -3.08 -31.31 32.05
N GLY A 538 -1.87 -30.81 32.30
CA GLY A 538 -1.38 -30.53 33.64
C GLY A 538 -1.70 -29.14 34.17
N ILE A 539 -2.76 -28.46 33.70
CA ILE A 539 -3.06 -27.07 34.12
C ILE A 539 -3.15 -26.90 35.64
N SER A 540 -3.74 -27.89 36.33
CA SER A 540 -3.88 -27.91 37.80
C SER A 540 -2.89 -28.84 38.50
N THR A 541 -1.91 -29.38 37.77
CA THR A 541 -0.85 -30.24 38.29
C THR A 541 0.37 -29.39 38.61
N ALA A 542 0.79 -29.39 39.88
CA ALA A 542 1.88 -28.53 40.34
C ALA A 542 3.17 -28.79 39.54
N ALA A 543 3.82 -27.70 39.08
CA ALA A 543 5.04 -27.72 38.29
C ALA A 543 4.93 -28.44 36.92
N SER A 544 3.73 -28.47 36.34
CA SER A 544 3.57 -28.91 34.95
C SER A 544 4.14 -27.87 33.98
N LYS A 545 4.76 -28.35 32.90
CA LYS A 545 5.24 -27.53 31.77
C LYS A 545 4.27 -27.47 30.59
N ASP A 546 3.14 -28.15 30.69
CA ASP A 546 2.21 -28.28 29.56
C ASP A 546 1.72 -26.92 29.03
N PHE A 547 1.52 -25.94 29.92
CA PHE A 547 1.13 -24.58 29.53
C PHE A 547 2.25 -23.83 28.81
N GLU A 548 3.49 -23.95 29.28
CA GLU A 548 4.67 -23.35 28.64
C GLU A 548 4.82 -23.89 27.20
N ASP A 549 4.77 -25.22 27.06
CA ASP A 549 4.88 -25.90 25.77
C ASP A 549 3.76 -25.47 24.80
N ILE A 550 2.51 -25.39 25.30
CA ILE A 550 1.35 -24.96 24.50
C ILE A 550 1.46 -23.49 24.09
N SER A 551 1.80 -22.58 25.01
CA SER A 551 1.90 -21.15 24.70
C SER A 551 3.03 -20.88 23.69
N LYS A 552 4.16 -21.58 23.82
CA LYS A 552 5.27 -21.51 22.88
C LYS A 552 4.91 -22.06 21.50
N ALA A 553 4.18 -23.18 21.44
CA ALA A 553 3.68 -23.74 20.19
C ALA A 553 2.61 -22.86 19.54
N SER A 554 1.81 -22.17 20.34
CA SER A 554 0.76 -21.25 19.91
C SER A 554 1.34 -20.05 19.18
N ILE A 555 2.39 -19.42 19.73
CA ILE A 555 3.15 -18.36 19.04
C ILE A 555 3.71 -18.87 17.70
N ALA A 556 4.31 -20.06 17.66
CA ALA A 556 4.84 -20.61 16.41
C ALA A 556 3.74 -20.89 15.35
N SER A 557 2.46 -20.96 15.76
CA SER A 557 1.30 -21.13 14.86
C SER A 557 0.49 -19.83 14.67
N GLY A 558 1.00 -18.67 15.10
CA GLY A 558 0.33 -17.38 14.92
C GLY A 558 -0.75 -17.05 15.96
N PHE A 559 -0.94 -17.87 17.00
CA PHE A 559 -1.88 -17.56 18.08
C PHE A 559 -1.21 -16.68 19.14
N THR A 560 -1.71 -15.45 19.31
CA THR A 560 -1.23 -14.47 20.30
C THR A 560 -2.09 -14.45 21.56
N ILE A 561 -3.29 -15.06 21.52
CA ILE A 561 -4.14 -15.31 22.69
C ILE A 561 -4.57 -16.78 22.72
N VAL A 562 -4.50 -17.39 23.91
CA VAL A 562 -4.93 -18.76 24.15
C VAL A 562 -5.92 -18.86 25.31
N GLY A 563 -7.10 -19.43 25.06
CA GLY A 563 -8.06 -19.81 26.08
C GLY A 563 -7.83 -21.24 26.55
N THR A 564 -7.60 -21.44 27.85
CA THR A 564 -7.47 -22.80 28.39
C THR A 564 -8.85 -23.43 28.60
N MET A 565 -9.01 -24.68 28.18
CA MET A 565 -10.14 -25.49 28.65
C MET A 565 -10.08 -25.59 30.17
N GLY A 566 -11.24 -25.52 30.84
CA GLY A 566 -11.28 -25.65 32.30
C GLY A 566 -10.86 -27.04 32.79
N THR A 567 -10.90 -28.03 31.91
CA THR A 567 -10.64 -29.45 32.16
C THR A 567 -9.13 -29.77 32.12
N GLY A 568 -8.67 -30.70 32.97
CA GLY A 568 -7.26 -31.12 33.07
C GLY A 568 -7.11 -32.51 33.71
N LEU A 569 -5.94 -33.14 33.56
CA LEU A 569 -5.54 -34.46 34.06
C LEU A 569 -4.66 -34.33 35.32
N PRO A 570 -5.08 -34.85 36.50
CA PRO A 570 -6.30 -35.64 36.76
C PRO A 570 -7.56 -34.79 37.05
N LYS A 571 -7.43 -33.48 37.29
CA LYS A 571 -8.56 -32.57 37.56
C LYS A 571 -8.39 -31.21 36.85
N GLY A 572 -9.50 -30.49 36.66
CA GLY A 572 -9.52 -29.15 36.09
C GLY A 572 -9.26 -28.02 37.11
N ILE A 573 -9.58 -26.78 36.71
CA ILE A 573 -9.62 -25.61 37.60
C ILE A 573 -10.99 -25.55 38.29
N GLU A 574 -11.11 -26.13 39.48
CA GLU A 574 -12.41 -26.37 40.14
C GLU A 574 -12.57 -25.62 41.48
N ASP A 575 -11.45 -25.24 42.09
CA ASP A 575 -11.38 -24.62 43.42
C ASP A 575 -10.20 -23.61 43.50
N ASN A 576 -10.10 -22.85 44.60
CA ASN A 576 -9.03 -21.87 44.76
C ASN A 576 -7.62 -22.50 44.77
N ALA A 577 -7.49 -23.78 45.16
CA ALA A 577 -6.20 -24.46 45.21
C ALA A 577 -5.70 -24.82 43.81
N SER A 578 -6.57 -25.41 42.98
CA SER A 578 -6.31 -25.71 41.57
C SER A 578 -6.09 -24.45 40.74
N LEU A 579 -6.82 -23.37 41.02
CA LEU A 579 -6.57 -22.06 40.40
C LEU A 579 -5.20 -21.49 40.77
N ALA A 580 -4.80 -21.56 42.05
CA ALA A 580 -3.48 -21.10 42.47
C ALA A 580 -2.34 -21.89 41.81
N ILE A 581 -2.54 -23.21 41.59
CA ILE A 581 -1.60 -24.04 40.83
C ILE A 581 -1.56 -23.58 39.36
N ALA A 582 -2.69 -23.37 38.71
CA ALA A 582 -2.75 -22.89 37.33
C ALA A 582 -2.09 -21.50 37.16
N GLN A 583 -2.32 -20.58 38.10
CA GLN A 583 -1.65 -19.27 38.13
C GLN A 583 -0.14 -19.39 38.35
N THR A 584 0.31 -20.42 39.08
CA THR A 584 1.74 -20.69 39.27
C THR A 584 2.39 -21.28 38.02
N ASN A 585 1.70 -22.21 37.34
CA ASN A 585 2.16 -22.84 36.11
C ASN A 585 2.20 -21.86 34.92
N THR A 586 1.46 -20.76 34.98
CA THR A 586 1.41 -19.74 33.91
C THR A 586 2.34 -18.56 34.17
N ARG A 587 2.56 -18.17 35.44
CA ARG A 587 3.42 -17.04 35.81
C ARG A 587 4.86 -17.26 35.34
N ASN A 588 5.37 -16.35 34.52
CA ASN A 588 6.70 -16.41 33.89
C ASN A 588 6.94 -17.64 33.00
N HIS A 589 5.87 -18.30 32.55
CA HIS A 589 5.92 -19.43 31.61
C HIS A 589 4.88 -19.25 30.46
N ALA A 590 4.47 -18.01 30.21
CA ALA A 590 3.49 -17.63 29.19
C ALA A 590 4.19 -16.91 28.03
N HIS A 591 4.25 -17.57 26.87
CA HIS A 591 4.80 -16.98 25.64
C HIS A 591 3.78 -16.17 24.84
N CYS A 592 2.49 -16.29 25.15
CA CYS A 592 1.38 -15.55 24.57
C CYS A 592 0.40 -15.11 25.66
N ASP A 593 -0.47 -14.16 25.36
CA ASP A 593 -1.55 -13.80 26.28
C ASP A 593 -2.53 -14.98 26.44
N PHE A 594 -3.24 -15.03 27.56
CA PHE A 594 -4.13 -16.16 27.85
C PHE A 594 -5.30 -15.79 28.75
N PHE A 595 -6.32 -16.66 28.80
CA PHE A 595 -7.38 -16.60 29.79
C PHE A 595 -7.75 -17.99 30.32
N LEU A 596 -8.13 -18.05 31.60
CA LEU A 596 -8.45 -19.28 32.31
C LEU A 596 -9.96 -19.50 32.43
N SER A 597 -10.39 -20.75 32.29
CA SER A 597 -11.79 -21.16 32.45
C SER A 597 -11.96 -21.99 33.73
N MET A 598 -13.06 -21.76 34.47
CA MET A 598 -13.44 -22.60 35.62
C MET A 598 -14.15 -23.85 35.13
N ASN A 599 -13.82 -25.02 35.67
CA ASN A 599 -14.49 -26.28 35.42
C ASN A 599 -15.67 -26.47 36.39
N ALA A 600 -16.87 -26.70 35.86
CA ALA A 600 -18.07 -26.95 36.66
C ALA A 600 -18.08 -28.40 37.18
N ASN A 601 -18.42 -28.59 38.47
CA ASN A 601 -18.62 -29.92 39.06
C ASN A 601 -19.86 -29.94 39.97
N VAL A 602 -20.12 -31.03 40.70
CA VAL A 602 -21.31 -31.14 41.55
C VAL A 602 -21.21 -30.32 42.85
N ASP A 603 -20.00 -29.93 43.25
CA ASP A 603 -19.70 -29.33 44.55
C ASP A 603 -19.40 -27.81 44.47
N ASN A 604 -19.12 -27.26 43.29
CA ASN A 604 -18.65 -25.88 43.13
C ASN A 604 -19.68 -24.88 42.56
N ALA A 605 -20.97 -25.24 42.48
CA ALA A 605 -22.03 -24.39 41.92
C ALA A 605 -22.22 -23.05 42.65
N HIS A 606 -21.84 -22.98 43.92
CA HIS A 606 -21.89 -21.77 44.75
C HIS A 606 -20.51 -21.17 45.04
N ASN A 607 -19.43 -21.83 44.62
CA ASN A 607 -18.04 -21.44 44.92
C ASN A 607 -17.36 -20.87 43.67
N ARG A 608 -17.81 -19.69 43.23
CA ARG A 608 -17.24 -19.01 42.07
C ARG A 608 -15.78 -18.61 42.30
N LEU A 609 -14.94 -18.91 41.31
CA LEU A 609 -13.55 -18.48 41.27
C LEU A 609 -13.41 -17.05 40.74
N LYS A 610 -12.72 -16.22 41.52
CA LYS A 610 -12.59 -14.78 41.24
C LYS A 610 -11.60 -14.43 40.15
N ASP A 611 -10.80 -15.33 39.59
CA ASP A 611 -9.81 -15.02 38.52
C ASP A 611 -9.95 -15.93 37.29
N THR A 612 -11.17 -16.32 36.94
CA THR A 612 -11.48 -17.03 35.69
C THR A 612 -12.40 -16.20 34.78
N ALA A 613 -12.21 -16.31 33.47
CA ALA A 613 -12.94 -15.58 32.44
C ALA A 613 -14.27 -16.24 32.05
N ALA A 614 -14.28 -17.56 31.97
CA ALA A 614 -15.43 -18.35 31.51
C ALA A 614 -15.72 -19.53 32.44
N LEU A 615 -16.94 -20.07 32.35
CA LEU A 615 -17.33 -21.34 32.96
C LEU A 615 -17.38 -22.42 31.88
N PHE A 616 -16.71 -23.54 32.10
CA PHE A 616 -16.80 -24.74 31.27
C PHE A 616 -17.66 -25.79 31.98
N ILE A 617 -18.75 -26.23 31.33
CA ILE A 617 -19.67 -27.26 31.83
C ILE A 617 -19.39 -28.57 31.06
N PRO A 618 -18.64 -29.52 31.65
CA PRO A 618 -18.24 -30.75 30.99
C PRO A 618 -19.34 -31.83 30.99
N PHE A 619 -19.60 -32.41 29.83
CA PHE A 619 -20.43 -33.61 29.62
C PHE A 619 -19.61 -34.80 29.12
N SER A 620 -18.50 -34.57 28.43
CA SER A 620 -17.55 -35.63 28.06
C SER A 620 -16.44 -35.73 29.11
N PRO A 621 -16.09 -36.93 29.61
CA PRO A 621 -14.95 -37.13 30.50
C PRO A 621 -13.65 -37.08 29.68
N ILE A 622 -13.18 -35.87 29.35
CA ILE A 622 -11.87 -35.67 28.70
C ILE A 622 -10.76 -35.81 29.75
N ALA A 623 -11.00 -35.30 30.96
CA ALA A 623 -10.17 -35.51 32.15
C ALA A 623 -10.91 -35.01 33.42
N GLY A 624 -11.26 -35.93 34.33
CA GLY A 624 -12.12 -35.62 35.49
C GLY A 624 -13.54 -36.19 35.36
N ARG A 625 -14.38 -35.98 36.38
CA ARG A 625 -15.75 -36.48 36.39
C ARG A 625 -16.61 -35.58 35.51
N ALA A 626 -17.26 -36.14 34.48
CA ALA A 626 -18.32 -35.43 33.76
C ALA A 626 -19.39 -34.94 34.76
N LEU A 627 -20.01 -33.80 34.49
CA LEU A 627 -21.10 -33.33 35.33
C LEU A 627 -22.23 -34.37 35.30
N ALA A 628 -22.74 -34.75 36.48
CA ALA A 628 -23.52 -35.98 36.63
C ALA A 628 -24.83 -36.02 35.83
N ASN A 629 -25.46 -34.87 35.55
CA ASN A 629 -26.64 -34.71 34.68
C ASN A 629 -26.99 -33.21 34.49
N VAL A 630 -27.95 -32.93 33.60
CA VAL A 630 -28.47 -31.59 33.29
C VAL A 630 -29.01 -30.83 34.52
N SER A 631 -29.57 -31.53 35.52
CA SER A 631 -30.12 -30.86 36.71
C SER A 631 -29.03 -30.20 37.55
N GLU A 632 -27.81 -30.74 37.52
CA GLU A 632 -26.63 -30.11 38.12
C GLU A 632 -26.16 -28.90 37.31
N ALA A 633 -26.23 -28.96 35.97
CA ALA A 633 -25.87 -27.85 35.10
C ALA A 633 -26.78 -26.63 35.33
N ALA A 634 -28.07 -26.86 35.56
CA ALA A 634 -29.05 -25.79 35.81
C ALA A 634 -28.68 -24.88 37.00
N LYS A 635 -27.98 -25.40 38.02
CA LYS A 635 -27.54 -24.61 39.18
C LYS A 635 -26.59 -23.47 38.77
N TYR A 636 -25.78 -23.68 37.73
CA TYR A 636 -24.83 -22.68 37.22
C TYR A 636 -25.49 -21.56 36.43
N PHE A 637 -26.57 -21.82 35.71
CA PHE A 637 -27.27 -20.79 34.93
C PHE A 637 -27.86 -19.69 35.82
N GLY A 638 -28.21 -20.03 37.07
CA GLY A 638 -28.66 -19.08 38.08
C GLY A 638 -27.55 -18.43 38.92
N SER A 639 -26.41 -19.09 39.13
CA SER A 639 -25.33 -18.58 40.00
C SER A 639 -24.17 -17.91 39.26
N TRP A 640 -23.93 -18.28 37.99
CA TRP A 640 -22.88 -17.68 37.16
C TRP A 640 -23.31 -16.29 36.66
N PRO A 641 -22.43 -15.28 36.61
CA PRO A 641 -22.80 -13.93 36.18
C PRO A 641 -23.30 -13.88 34.74
N SER A 642 -24.36 -13.12 34.49
CA SER A 642 -24.98 -12.98 33.16
C SER A 642 -24.04 -12.45 32.08
N ASP A 643 -23.02 -11.69 32.48
CA ASP A 643 -22.02 -11.08 31.62
C ASP A 643 -20.82 -12.00 31.33
N SER A 644 -20.71 -13.17 31.98
CA SER A 644 -19.58 -14.08 31.81
C SER A 644 -19.93 -15.27 30.89
N PRO A 645 -19.07 -15.65 29.92
CA PRO A 645 -19.33 -16.75 29.00
C PRO A 645 -19.53 -18.09 29.70
N ILE A 646 -20.45 -18.90 29.18
CA ILE A 646 -20.64 -20.32 29.52
C ILE A 646 -20.28 -21.14 28.28
N VAL A 647 -19.38 -22.10 28.45
CA VAL A 647 -18.89 -23.01 27.41
C VAL A 647 -19.29 -24.43 27.79
N THR A 648 -19.70 -25.26 26.83
CA THR A 648 -20.03 -26.67 27.07
C THR A 648 -19.65 -27.55 25.88
N ASP A 649 -19.34 -28.81 26.14
CA ASP A 649 -19.11 -29.86 25.15
C ASP A 649 -20.31 -30.85 25.06
N ALA A 650 -21.48 -30.46 25.55
CA ALA A 650 -22.70 -31.26 25.53
C ALA A 650 -23.07 -31.75 24.11
N LYS A 651 -23.64 -32.96 24.04
CA LYS A 651 -24.00 -33.64 22.78
C LYS A 651 -25.44 -34.18 22.85
N GLY A 652 -26.10 -34.32 21.71
CA GLY A 652 -27.40 -34.98 21.57
C GLY A 652 -28.46 -34.44 22.54
N THR A 653 -29.04 -35.33 23.36
CA THR A 653 -30.11 -34.97 24.31
C THR A 653 -29.65 -34.01 25.41
N ASP A 654 -28.38 -34.08 25.81
CA ASP A 654 -27.82 -33.16 26.81
C ASP A 654 -27.67 -31.76 26.23
N LEU A 655 -27.23 -31.67 24.96
CA LEU A 655 -27.14 -30.39 24.24
C LEU A 655 -28.51 -29.72 24.10
N ALA A 656 -29.53 -30.46 23.67
CA ALA A 656 -30.90 -29.95 23.57
C ALA A 656 -31.39 -29.39 24.92
N SER A 657 -31.06 -30.08 26.01
CA SER A 657 -31.43 -29.66 27.36
C SER A 657 -30.68 -28.41 27.82
N ILE A 658 -29.38 -28.30 27.51
CA ILE A 658 -28.59 -27.10 27.82
C ILE A 658 -29.08 -25.89 27.02
N LEU A 659 -29.43 -26.06 25.75
CA LEU A 659 -29.98 -24.98 24.92
C LEU A 659 -31.34 -24.49 25.45
N LEU A 660 -32.18 -25.42 25.93
CA LEU A 660 -33.42 -25.07 26.62
C LEU A 660 -33.16 -24.30 27.92
N LEU A 661 -32.20 -24.74 28.75
CA LEU A 661 -31.82 -24.02 29.98
C LEU A 661 -31.29 -22.62 29.66
N ALA A 662 -30.45 -22.48 28.63
CA ALA A 662 -29.93 -21.20 28.17
C ALA A 662 -31.07 -20.26 27.76
N SER A 663 -32.06 -20.78 27.02
CA SER A 663 -33.27 -20.03 26.64
C SER A 663 -34.07 -19.59 27.87
N LEU A 664 -34.36 -20.50 28.80
CA LEU A 664 -35.15 -20.23 30.02
C LEU A 664 -34.51 -19.17 30.92
N HIS A 665 -33.17 -19.13 30.96
CA HIS A 665 -32.42 -18.16 31.76
C HIS A 665 -31.96 -16.92 30.96
N ASN A 666 -32.30 -16.82 29.66
CA ASN A 666 -31.83 -15.79 28.74
C ASN A 666 -30.30 -15.61 28.77
N ARG A 667 -29.57 -16.73 28.61
CA ARG A 667 -28.10 -16.80 28.72
C ARG A 667 -27.46 -17.15 27.40
N SER A 668 -26.32 -16.51 27.13
CA SER A 668 -25.46 -16.91 26.02
C SER A 668 -24.67 -18.18 26.36
N VAL A 669 -24.65 -19.14 25.44
CA VAL A 669 -23.85 -20.37 25.56
C VAL A 669 -23.01 -20.58 24.31
N HIS A 670 -21.76 -20.99 24.51
CA HIS A 670 -20.86 -21.43 23.46
C HIS A 670 -20.71 -22.97 23.48
N VAL A 671 -21.05 -23.64 22.38
CA VAL A 671 -20.93 -25.09 22.23
C VAL A 671 -19.60 -25.40 21.54
N THR A 672 -18.68 -26.04 22.26
CA THR A 672 -17.34 -26.34 21.75
C THR A 672 -17.23 -27.75 21.17
N GLY A 673 -16.38 -27.91 20.15
CA GLY A 673 -16.06 -29.19 19.54
C GLY A 673 -17.25 -29.84 18.83
N VAL A 674 -18.07 -29.09 18.10
CA VAL A 674 -19.19 -29.66 17.32
C VAL A 674 -18.64 -30.64 16.28
N SER A 675 -19.19 -31.86 16.30
CA SER A 675 -18.59 -33.00 15.59
C SER A 675 -19.62 -33.97 14.98
N SER A 676 -20.92 -33.70 15.12
CA SER A 676 -22.00 -34.51 14.53
C SER A 676 -23.01 -33.63 13.82
N LEU A 677 -23.70 -34.19 12.82
CA LEU A 677 -24.77 -33.49 12.10
C LEU A 677 -25.98 -33.19 12.98
N ASP A 678 -26.29 -34.08 13.93
CA ASP A 678 -27.42 -33.91 14.84
C ASP A 678 -27.21 -32.70 15.76
N ASP A 679 -26.00 -32.55 16.33
CA ASP A 679 -25.66 -31.37 17.16
C ASP A 679 -25.70 -30.08 16.33
N MET A 680 -25.15 -30.12 15.11
CA MET A 680 -25.16 -28.98 14.19
C MET A 680 -26.59 -28.56 13.84
N ALA A 681 -27.50 -29.51 13.61
CA ALA A 681 -28.91 -29.24 13.33
C ALA A 681 -29.61 -28.59 14.54
N LEU A 682 -29.36 -29.09 15.76
CA LEU A 682 -29.91 -28.49 16.99
C LEU A 682 -29.44 -27.05 17.20
N ILE A 683 -28.16 -26.78 16.96
CA ILE A 683 -27.58 -25.44 17.08
C ILE A 683 -28.17 -24.50 16.01
N THR A 684 -28.25 -24.96 14.75
CA THR A 684 -28.83 -24.18 13.65
C THR A 684 -30.27 -23.80 13.96
N MET A 685 -31.09 -24.77 14.36
CA MET A 685 -32.48 -24.52 14.76
C MET A 685 -32.59 -23.53 15.94
N SER A 686 -31.64 -23.57 16.87
CA SER A 686 -31.59 -22.65 18.00
C SER A 686 -31.23 -21.23 17.57
N LYS A 687 -30.27 -21.07 16.65
CA LYS A 687 -29.92 -19.78 16.04
C LYS A 687 -31.09 -19.18 15.26
N ASP A 688 -31.82 -20.00 14.50
CA ASP A 688 -33.02 -19.60 13.74
C ASP A 688 -34.16 -19.12 14.65
N LYS A 689 -34.16 -19.53 15.92
CA LYS A 689 -35.09 -19.07 16.96
C LYS A 689 -34.55 -17.89 17.78
N GLU A 690 -33.50 -17.25 17.30
CA GLU A 690 -32.83 -16.10 17.93
C GLU A 690 -32.32 -16.39 19.35
N LEU A 691 -32.04 -17.67 19.67
CA LEU A 691 -31.36 -18.03 20.90
C LEU A 691 -29.89 -17.57 20.83
N GLN A 692 -29.36 -17.09 21.96
CA GLN A 692 -27.97 -16.64 22.09
C GLN A 692 -27.00 -17.85 22.17
N VAL A 693 -26.94 -18.64 21.09
CA VAL A 693 -26.02 -19.77 20.98
C VAL A 693 -24.94 -19.47 19.95
N THR A 694 -23.70 -19.77 20.33
CA THR A 694 -22.57 -19.80 19.39
C THR A 694 -21.89 -21.16 19.45
N CYS A 695 -21.10 -21.50 18.45
CA CYS A 695 -20.36 -22.76 18.45
C CYS A 695 -19.03 -22.70 17.72
N ASP A 696 -18.18 -23.67 18.00
CA ASP A 696 -16.94 -23.90 17.27
C ASP A 696 -16.86 -25.33 16.69
N ILE A 697 -15.96 -25.49 15.72
CA ILE A 697 -15.53 -26.79 15.21
C ILE A 697 -14.02 -26.92 15.41
N GLU A 698 -13.60 -28.10 15.86
CA GLU A 698 -12.19 -28.45 15.99
C GLU A 698 -11.58 -28.63 14.59
N VAL A 699 -10.47 -27.96 14.31
CA VAL A 699 -9.86 -27.91 12.97
C VAL A 699 -9.59 -29.30 12.41
N TYR A 700 -9.17 -30.25 13.24
CA TYR A 700 -8.91 -31.63 12.80
C TYR A 700 -10.16 -32.31 12.20
N SER A 701 -11.37 -31.98 12.65
CA SER A 701 -12.62 -32.52 12.08
C SER A 701 -12.85 -32.06 10.62
N LEU A 702 -12.26 -30.94 10.21
CA LEU A 702 -12.34 -30.46 8.84
C LEU A 702 -11.34 -31.16 7.91
N PHE A 703 -10.26 -31.75 8.43
CA PHE A 703 -9.16 -32.29 7.61
C PHE A 703 -8.90 -33.78 7.77
N LEU A 704 -9.49 -34.42 8.78
CA LEU A 704 -9.36 -35.86 9.02
C LEU A 704 -10.74 -36.51 9.11
N THR A 705 -10.77 -37.76 8.67
CA THR A 705 -11.97 -38.61 8.71
C THR A 705 -11.75 -39.89 9.50
N GLN A 706 -12.84 -40.56 9.90
CA GLN A 706 -12.78 -41.89 10.51
C GLN A 706 -12.10 -42.89 9.57
N GLU A 707 -12.37 -42.79 8.27
CA GLU A 707 -11.87 -43.68 7.22
C GLU A 707 -10.34 -43.58 7.07
N GLU A 708 -9.77 -42.39 7.22
CA GLU A 708 -8.32 -42.17 7.12
C GLU A 708 -7.55 -42.60 8.38
N THR A 709 -8.18 -42.54 9.54
CA THR A 709 -7.48 -42.64 10.83
C THR A 709 -7.87 -43.86 11.68
N GLY A 710 -9.03 -44.45 11.41
CA GLY A 710 -9.66 -45.50 12.21
C GLY A 710 -10.27 -45.04 13.54
N SER A 711 -10.24 -43.74 13.86
CA SER A 711 -10.74 -43.21 15.14
C SER A 711 -12.20 -42.78 15.03
N LYS A 712 -13.01 -43.19 16.02
CA LYS A 712 -14.42 -42.77 16.15
C LYS A 712 -14.57 -41.33 16.67
N LEU A 713 -13.47 -40.66 17.03
CA LEU A 713 -13.48 -39.27 17.48
C LEU A 713 -13.65 -38.28 16.33
N LEU A 714 -13.45 -38.73 15.09
CA LEU A 714 -13.50 -37.91 13.88
C LEU A 714 -14.84 -38.07 13.14
N PRO A 715 -15.22 -37.13 12.28
CA PRO A 715 -16.39 -37.29 11.43
C PRO A 715 -16.16 -38.32 10.32
N THR A 716 -17.24 -38.93 9.85
CA THR A 716 -17.21 -39.69 8.60
C THR A 716 -16.97 -38.76 7.41
N LYS A 717 -16.57 -39.31 6.26
CA LYS A 717 -16.33 -38.48 5.06
C LYS A 717 -17.56 -37.66 4.65
N ALA A 718 -18.76 -38.25 4.76
CA ALA A 718 -20.02 -37.60 4.43
C ALA A 718 -20.31 -36.41 5.35
N GLU A 719 -20.08 -36.55 6.66
CA GLU A 719 -20.28 -35.47 7.64
C GLU A 719 -19.27 -34.33 7.43
N GLN A 720 -18.01 -34.67 7.15
CA GLN A 720 -16.97 -33.68 6.87
C GLN A 720 -17.34 -32.80 5.65
N ASP A 721 -17.85 -33.39 4.57
CA ASP A 721 -18.25 -32.63 3.38
C ASP A 721 -19.42 -31.66 3.68
N VAL A 722 -20.32 -32.05 4.58
CA VAL A 722 -21.38 -31.16 5.08
C VAL A 722 -20.81 -30.03 5.94
N PHE A 723 -19.83 -30.31 6.80
CA PHE A 723 -19.17 -29.26 7.60
C PHE A 723 -18.49 -28.21 6.71
N TRP A 724 -17.80 -28.62 5.65
CA TRP A 724 -17.20 -27.69 4.68
C TRP A 724 -18.23 -26.84 3.92
N SER A 725 -19.37 -27.42 3.55
CA SER A 725 -20.43 -26.66 2.89
C SER A 725 -21.23 -25.78 3.87
N SER A 726 -21.13 -26.04 5.17
CA SER A 726 -21.88 -25.36 6.23
C SER A 726 -21.00 -24.53 7.17
N LEU A 727 -19.84 -24.05 6.72
CA LEU A 727 -18.90 -23.27 7.54
C LEU A 727 -19.51 -22.00 8.18
N HIS A 728 -20.57 -21.45 7.58
CA HIS A 728 -21.30 -20.30 8.13
C HIS A 728 -21.99 -20.61 9.47
N VAL A 729 -22.29 -21.88 9.76
CA VAL A 729 -22.92 -22.30 11.02
C VAL A 729 -21.97 -22.18 12.21
N PHE A 730 -20.68 -22.47 12.01
CA PHE A 730 -19.67 -22.41 13.08
C PHE A 730 -19.18 -20.97 13.26
N ASP A 731 -19.22 -20.43 14.48
CA ASP A 731 -18.78 -19.05 14.73
C ASP A 731 -17.26 -18.95 14.87
N CYS A 732 -16.62 -20.00 15.39
CA CYS A 732 -15.18 -20.04 15.63
C CYS A 732 -14.55 -21.34 15.09
N PHE A 733 -13.24 -21.28 14.89
CA PHE A 733 -12.40 -22.48 14.81
C PHE A 733 -11.62 -22.63 16.11
N THR A 734 -11.30 -23.86 16.47
CA THR A 734 -10.50 -24.14 17.66
C THR A 734 -9.56 -25.33 17.43
N VAL A 735 -8.48 -25.39 18.22
CA VAL A 735 -7.65 -26.60 18.30
C VAL A 735 -8.36 -27.65 19.15
N GLY A 736 -8.93 -27.23 20.29
CA GLY A 736 -9.72 -28.06 21.19
C GLY A 736 -8.93 -29.16 21.88
N SER A 737 -9.60 -30.29 22.12
CA SER A 737 -9.07 -31.49 22.79
C SER A 737 -8.80 -32.65 21.84
N LEU A 738 -9.41 -32.64 20.65
CA LEU A 738 -9.36 -33.73 19.68
C LEU A 738 -7.94 -34.13 19.26
N PRO A 739 -7.00 -33.20 18.95
CA PRO A 739 -5.64 -33.57 18.61
C PRO A 739 -4.95 -34.36 19.73
N TYR A 740 -5.11 -33.93 20.99
CA TYR A 740 -4.55 -34.62 22.16
C TYR A 740 -5.17 -36.01 22.34
N ARG A 741 -6.49 -36.14 22.19
CA ARG A 741 -7.20 -37.42 22.32
C ARG A 741 -6.78 -38.41 21.24
N LEU A 742 -6.69 -37.98 19.98
CA LEU A 742 -6.21 -38.79 18.86
C LEU A 742 -4.76 -39.25 19.05
N ALA A 743 -3.91 -38.36 19.56
CA ALA A 743 -2.52 -38.70 19.88
C ALA A 743 -2.44 -39.72 21.02
N THR A 744 -3.32 -39.61 22.01
CA THR A 744 -3.44 -40.55 23.14
C THR A 744 -3.94 -41.94 22.71
N GLU A 745 -4.94 -42.03 21.82
CA GLU A 745 -5.40 -43.31 21.24
C GLU A 745 -4.27 -44.08 20.54
N LYS A 746 -3.27 -43.36 20.01
CA LYS A 746 -2.08 -43.92 19.35
C LYS A 746 -0.85 -44.05 20.26
N GLY A 747 -0.99 -43.77 21.56
CA GLY A 747 0.07 -43.90 22.56
C GLY A 747 1.19 -42.85 22.48
N LYS A 748 0.94 -41.68 21.88
CA LYS A 748 1.95 -40.62 21.66
C LYS A 748 1.41 -39.23 22.06
N SER A 749 1.03 -39.03 23.32
CA SER A 749 0.43 -37.77 23.77
C SER A 749 1.46 -36.68 24.10
N ALA A 750 1.21 -35.46 23.62
CA ALA A 750 1.93 -34.24 23.99
C ALA A 750 0.94 -33.08 24.09
N ALA A 751 1.15 -32.16 25.04
CA ALA A 751 0.22 -31.07 25.33
C ALA A 751 -0.01 -30.16 24.11
N TYR A 752 1.04 -29.88 23.32
CA TYR A 752 1.01 -29.01 22.14
C TYR A 752 0.52 -29.71 20.85
N ALA A 753 0.02 -30.94 20.92
CA ALA A 753 -0.41 -31.71 19.74
C ALA A 753 -1.45 -30.93 18.91
N GLY A 754 -1.22 -30.83 17.61
CA GLY A 754 -2.09 -30.16 16.64
C GLY A 754 -2.09 -28.63 16.64
N VAL A 755 -1.45 -27.97 17.62
CA VAL A 755 -1.37 -26.51 17.64
C VAL A 755 -0.59 -26.00 16.43
N GLN A 756 0.64 -26.48 16.23
CA GLN A 756 1.54 -26.00 15.16
C GLN A 756 1.01 -26.24 13.73
N GLU A 757 0.22 -27.30 13.55
CA GLU A 757 -0.29 -27.74 12.24
C GLU A 757 -1.56 -26.99 11.82
N THR A 758 -2.24 -26.35 12.78
CA THR A 758 -3.57 -25.76 12.58
C THR A 758 -3.58 -24.67 11.51
N LEU A 759 -2.72 -23.65 11.65
CA LEU A 759 -2.72 -22.53 10.72
C LEU A 759 -2.23 -22.92 9.31
N PRO A 760 -1.15 -23.72 9.14
CA PRO A 760 -0.75 -24.25 7.83
C PRO A 760 -1.86 -25.02 7.11
N LEU A 761 -2.64 -25.87 7.79
CA LEU A 761 -3.75 -26.61 7.19
C LEU A 761 -4.82 -25.67 6.61
N LEU A 762 -5.13 -24.60 7.34
CA LEU A 762 -6.17 -23.64 6.92
C LEU A 762 -5.68 -22.71 5.82
N ILE A 763 -4.41 -22.28 5.84
CA ILE A 763 -3.83 -21.50 4.74
C ILE A 763 -3.80 -22.34 3.45
N ASP A 764 -3.46 -23.62 3.55
CA ASP A 764 -3.49 -24.53 2.40
C ASP A 764 -4.92 -24.68 1.83
N ALA A 765 -5.94 -24.73 2.71
CA ALA A 765 -7.34 -24.70 2.29
C ALA A 765 -7.72 -23.37 1.62
N VAL A 766 -7.17 -22.23 2.07
CA VAL A 766 -7.34 -20.93 1.42
C VAL A 766 -6.74 -20.92 0.02
N ASN A 767 -5.50 -21.41 -0.13
CA ASN A 767 -4.83 -21.49 -1.44
C ASN A 767 -5.56 -22.42 -2.41
N LYS A 768 -6.25 -23.45 -1.91
CA LYS A 768 -7.09 -24.36 -2.69
C LYS A 768 -8.51 -23.83 -2.94
N GLY A 769 -8.83 -22.62 -2.49
CA GLY A 769 -10.14 -21.98 -2.68
C GLY A 769 -11.28 -22.60 -1.86
N ARG A 770 -10.99 -23.36 -0.80
CA ARG A 770 -12.00 -23.96 0.09
C ARG A 770 -12.42 -23.04 1.24
N LEU A 771 -11.60 -22.03 1.53
CA LEU A 771 -11.76 -21.04 2.59
C LEU A 771 -11.24 -19.69 2.08
N THR A 772 -11.71 -18.58 2.61
CA THR A 772 -11.12 -17.26 2.35
C THR A 772 -10.30 -16.76 3.54
N MET A 773 -9.35 -15.85 3.29
CA MET A 773 -8.56 -15.25 4.37
C MET A 773 -9.42 -14.44 5.35
N GLU A 774 -10.49 -13.80 4.86
CA GLU A 774 -11.44 -13.05 5.68
C GLU A 774 -12.25 -13.96 6.61
N GLU A 775 -12.67 -15.14 6.12
CA GLU A 775 -13.32 -16.15 6.97
C GLU A 775 -12.36 -16.64 8.05
N LEU A 776 -11.09 -16.91 7.73
CA LEU A 776 -10.08 -17.32 8.70
C LEU A 776 -9.93 -16.28 9.82
N VAL A 777 -9.78 -14.99 9.48
CA VAL A 777 -9.73 -13.89 10.45
C VAL A 777 -11.04 -13.80 11.25
N THR A 778 -12.18 -13.99 10.60
CA THR A 778 -13.48 -13.96 11.29
C THR A 778 -13.59 -15.04 12.35
N LYS A 779 -13.19 -16.28 12.02
CA LYS A 779 -13.32 -17.45 12.91
C LYS A 779 -12.24 -17.52 14.00
N PHE A 780 -11.07 -16.91 13.81
CA PHE A 780 -9.99 -16.90 14.81
C PHE A 780 -9.72 -15.57 15.49
N TYR A 781 -10.33 -14.47 15.07
CA TYR A 781 -10.10 -13.16 15.69
C TYR A 781 -11.40 -12.44 16.01
N THR A 782 -12.18 -12.12 14.98
CA THR A 782 -13.37 -11.25 15.12
C THR A 782 -14.43 -11.86 16.03
N ASN A 783 -14.84 -13.11 15.76
CA ASN A 783 -15.86 -13.79 16.55
C ASN A 783 -15.36 -14.19 17.94
N PRO A 784 -14.16 -14.80 18.11
CA PRO A 784 -13.56 -15.04 19.42
C PRO A 784 -13.54 -13.81 20.33
N ARG A 785 -13.08 -12.65 19.85
CA ARG A 785 -13.06 -11.41 20.64
C ARG A 785 -14.44 -11.03 21.13
N LYS A 786 -15.44 -11.10 20.24
CA LYS A 786 -16.83 -10.75 20.57
C LYS A 786 -17.46 -11.72 21.56
N ILE A 787 -17.32 -13.02 21.32
CA ILE A 787 -17.96 -14.08 22.12
C ILE A 787 -17.38 -14.12 23.53
N PHE A 788 -16.05 -13.98 23.64
CA PHE A 788 -15.35 -14.07 24.92
C PHE A 788 -15.02 -12.70 25.52
N SER A 789 -15.46 -11.58 24.95
CA SER A 789 -15.18 -10.22 25.44
C SER A 789 -13.68 -9.91 25.62
N LEU A 790 -12.84 -10.39 24.70
CA LEU A 790 -11.39 -10.22 24.76
C LEU A 790 -10.94 -8.82 24.27
N PRO A 791 -9.91 -8.23 24.89
CA PRO A 791 -9.38 -6.93 24.49
C PRO A 791 -8.76 -6.97 23.08
N GLU A 792 -8.60 -5.79 22.49
CA GLU A 792 -7.84 -5.64 21.24
C GLU A 792 -6.34 -5.67 21.50
N GLN A 793 -5.59 -6.51 20.78
CA GLN A 793 -4.13 -6.43 20.73
C GLN A 793 -3.70 -5.61 19.51
N LYS A 794 -3.64 -4.27 19.65
CA LYS A 794 -3.31 -3.38 18.52
C LYS A 794 -1.88 -3.55 18.00
N ASP A 795 -0.97 -3.90 18.90
CA ASP A 795 0.45 -4.06 18.60
C ASP A 795 0.85 -5.53 18.39
N SER A 796 -0.12 -6.44 18.22
CA SER A 796 0.15 -7.86 17.95
C SER A 796 -0.43 -8.29 16.61
N TYR A 797 0.40 -8.93 15.79
CA TYR A 797 0.04 -9.37 14.44
C TYR A 797 0.90 -10.56 13.99
N VAL A 798 0.46 -11.23 12.93
CA VAL A 798 1.12 -12.39 12.34
C VAL A 798 1.40 -12.13 10.87
N GLU A 799 2.62 -12.35 10.42
CA GLU A 799 2.98 -12.36 9.00
C GLU A 799 3.05 -13.80 8.51
N VAL A 800 2.30 -14.10 7.47
CA VAL A 800 2.16 -15.45 6.89
C VAL A 800 2.61 -15.42 5.43
N GLU A 801 3.55 -16.28 5.06
CA GLU A 801 3.91 -16.54 3.67
C GLU A 801 2.99 -17.61 3.09
N THR A 802 1.99 -17.20 2.30
CA THR A 802 0.88 -18.09 1.91
C THR A 802 1.30 -19.16 0.91
N ASN A 803 2.24 -18.88 0.02
CA ASN A 803 2.70 -19.81 -1.03
C ASN A 803 4.02 -20.53 -0.69
N ARG A 804 4.59 -20.31 0.50
CA ARG A 804 5.77 -21.06 0.94
C ARG A 804 5.34 -22.44 1.42
N SER A 805 5.83 -23.48 0.75
CA SER A 805 5.67 -24.85 1.21
C SER A 805 6.54 -25.11 2.43
N SER A 806 5.96 -25.67 3.48
CA SER A 806 6.68 -26.10 4.68
C SER A 806 6.34 -27.54 5.02
N LEU A 807 7.36 -28.27 5.45
CA LEU A 807 7.21 -29.60 6.02
C LEU A 807 6.71 -29.43 7.46
N ILE A 808 5.64 -30.13 7.82
CA ILE A 808 5.20 -30.15 9.21
C ILE A 808 6.30 -30.77 10.09
N SER A 809 6.90 -29.94 10.95
CA SER A 809 8.00 -30.31 11.85
C SER A 809 7.58 -31.22 13.00
N SER A 810 6.27 -31.32 13.26
CA SER A 810 5.70 -32.22 14.26
C SER A 810 5.97 -33.67 13.88
N THR A 811 6.62 -34.40 14.79
CA THR A 811 6.79 -35.86 14.72
C THR A 811 5.58 -36.61 15.30
N LEU A 812 4.54 -35.86 15.73
CA LEU A 812 3.44 -36.32 16.57
C LEU A 812 2.10 -35.94 15.92
N GLY A 813 1.51 -36.85 15.14
CA GLY A 813 0.17 -36.64 14.61
C GLY A 813 -0.05 -37.29 13.24
N PRO A 814 -1.28 -37.22 12.71
CA PRO A 814 -1.66 -37.80 11.42
C PRO A 814 -1.14 -37.01 10.19
N PHE A 815 -0.60 -35.80 10.40
CA PHE A 815 -0.01 -34.98 9.34
C PHE A 815 1.53 -34.89 9.39
N ALA A 816 2.18 -35.62 10.30
CA ALA A 816 3.63 -35.67 10.39
C ALA A 816 4.26 -36.08 9.04
N GLY A 817 5.25 -35.29 8.57
CA GLY A 817 5.94 -35.52 7.30
C GLY A 817 5.17 -35.13 6.04
N LYS A 818 3.95 -34.58 6.16
CA LYS A 818 3.24 -33.98 5.02
C LYS A 818 3.69 -32.54 4.79
N THR A 819 3.58 -32.10 3.54
CA THR A 819 3.91 -30.73 3.11
C THR A 819 2.62 -29.97 2.83
N PHE A 820 2.53 -28.75 3.35
CA PHE A 820 1.40 -27.84 3.11
C PHE A 820 1.90 -26.48 2.65
N SER A 821 1.05 -25.77 1.92
CA SER A 821 1.31 -24.39 1.53
C SER A 821 0.88 -23.43 2.65
N GLY A 822 1.76 -22.51 3.04
CA GLY A 822 1.53 -21.58 4.14
C GLY A 822 2.51 -21.78 5.28
N THR A 823 3.33 -20.76 5.55
CA THR A 823 4.29 -20.76 6.66
C THR A 823 4.15 -19.48 7.47
N ILE A 824 4.31 -19.59 8.78
CA ILE A 824 4.31 -18.44 9.69
C ILE A 824 5.71 -17.84 9.58
N HIS A 825 5.79 -16.64 9.00
CA HIS A 825 7.05 -15.93 8.83
C HIS A 825 7.43 -15.18 10.10
N ARG A 826 6.49 -14.39 10.65
CA ARG A 826 6.72 -13.59 11.87
C ARG A 826 5.50 -13.56 12.76
N VAL A 827 5.70 -13.57 14.06
CA VAL A 827 4.68 -13.19 15.05
C VAL A 827 5.22 -12.05 15.89
N VAL A 828 4.44 -10.98 15.96
CA VAL A 828 4.69 -9.82 16.82
C VAL A 828 3.69 -9.85 17.95
N LEU A 829 4.17 -9.75 19.18
CA LEU A 829 3.38 -9.71 20.41
C LEU A 829 3.77 -8.44 21.18
N HIS A 830 2.81 -7.57 21.50
CA HIS A 830 3.02 -6.32 22.22
C HIS A 830 4.09 -5.40 21.57
N GLY A 831 4.14 -5.38 20.24
CA GLY A 831 5.10 -4.57 19.45
C GLY A 831 6.48 -5.19 19.27
N GLU A 832 6.77 -6.32 19.93
CA GLU A 832 8.05 -7.02 19.84
C GLU A 832 7.94 -8.32 19.03
N THR A 833 8.98 -8.66 18.27
CA THR A 833 9.01 -9.92 17.52
C THR A 833 9.14 -11.08 18.50
N ALA A 834 8.14 -11.95 18.55
CA ALA A 834 8.07 -13.14 19.39
C ALA A 834 8.61 -14.39 18.65
N TYR A 835 8.41 -14.44 17.33
CA TYR A 835 8.83 -15.54 16.47
C TYR A 835 9.18 -15.02 15.08
N LEU A 836 10.24 -15.55 14.46
CA LEU A 836 10.67 -15.22 13.10
C LEU A 836 11.33 -16.44 12.45
N ASP A 837 10.77 -16.93 11.34
CA ASP A 837 11.32 -18.00 10.49
C ASP A 837 11.92 -19.21 11.27
N GLY A 838 11.14 -19.79 12.19
CA GLY A 838 11.61 -20.96 12.96
C GLY A 838 12.39 -20.63 14.23
N ALA A 839 12.73 -19.36 14.46
CA ALA A 839 13.41 -18.91 15.68
C ALA A 839 12.45 -18.23 16.66
N TRP A 840 12.61 -18.52 17.96
CA TRP A 840 11.85 -17.91 19.05
C TRP A 840 12.65 -16.77 19.68
N TYR A 841 11.94 -15.68 19.99
CA TYR A 841 12.50 -14.49 20.61
C TYR A 841 11.86 -14.18 21.98
N THR A 842 10.83 -14.93 22.36
CA THR A 842 10.21 -14.90 23.69
C THR A 842 10.98 -15.73 24.72
N ASN A 843 10.94 -15.30 25.99
CA ASN A 843 11.51 -15.99 27.14
C ASN A 843 10.46 -16.58 28.12
N GLY A 844 9.17 -16.39 27.84
CA GLY A 844 8.06 -16.93 28.63
C GLY A 844 7.50 -15.95 29.67
N SER A 845 7.97 -14.71 29.71
CA SER A 845 7.45 -13.67 30.61
C SER A 845 6.58 -12.61 29.91
N GLU A 846 6.43 -12.72 28.59
CA GLU A 846 5.75 -11.74 27.75
C GLU A 846 4.22 -11.84 27.82
N GLY A 847 3.67 -13.03 28.05
CA GLY A 847 2.24 -13.30 28.04
C GLY A 847 1.50 -12.78 29.28
N GLN A 848 0.35 -12.15 29.06
CA GLN A 848 -0.49 -11.58 30.11
C GLN A 848 -1.74 -12.42 30.38
N ASP A 849 -2.15 -12.52 31.66
CA ASP A 849 -3.42 -13.13 32.06
C ASP A 849 -4.57 -12.14 31.87
N LEU A 850 -5.39 -12.40 30.86
CA LEU A 850 -6.55 -11.59 30.49
C LEU A 850 -7.81 -11.93 31.30
N SER A 851 -7.77 -12.93 32.20
CA SER A 851 -8.97 -13.45 32.87
C SER A 851 -9.75 -12.39 33.67
N SER A 852 -9.04 -11.43 34.25
CA SER A 852 -9.64 -10.31 34.96
C SER A 852 -10.15 -9.21 34.03
N VAL A 853 -9.38 -8.86 33.00
CA VAL A 853 -9.67 -7.82 32.00
C VAL A 853 -10.92 -8.18 31.22
N THR A 854 -11.02 -9.42 30.75
CA THR A 854 -12.16 -9.95 30.00
C THR A 854 -13.50 -9.71 30.71
N ARG A 855 -13.53 -9.85 32.05
CA ARG A 855 -14.75 -9.60 32.83
C ARG A 855 -15.06 -8.13 33.03
N ALA A 856 -14.03 -7.29 33.19
CA ALA A 856 -14.24 -5.85 33.27
C ALA A 856 -14.85 -5.32 31.97
N THR A 857 -14.36 -5.81 30.82
CA THR A 857 -14.91 -5.53 29.49
C THR A 857 -16.35 -6.01 29.37
N ALA A 858 -16.65 -7.25 29.76
CA ALA A 858 -18.00 -7.80 29.70
C ALA A 858 -19.02 -7.01 30.56
N LYS A 859 -18.62 -6.63 31.77
CA LYS A 859 -19.45 -5.82 32.68
C LYS A 859 -19.75 -4.44 32.10
N ALA A 860 -18.76 -3.79 31.48
CA ALA A 860 -18.94 -2.49 30.83
C ALA A 860 -19.93 -2.57 29.65
N ILE A 861 -19.87 -3.64 28.86
CA ILE A 861 -20.80 -3.90 27.74
C ILE A 861 -22.24 -4.11 28.26
N THR A 862 -22.40 -4.83 29.37
CA THR A 862 -23.75 -5.16 29.90
C THR A 862 -24.40 -3.97 30.61
N GLN A 863 -23.61 -3.13 31.28
CA GLN A 863 -24.10 -1.89 31.92
C GLN A 863 -24.56 -0.84 30.92
N ALA A 864 -24.03 -0.84 29.69
CA ALA A 864 -24.52 0.01 28.61
C ALA A 864 -25.88 -0.44 28.04
N ALA A 865 -26.38 -1.64 28.40
CA ALA A 865 -27.51 -2.30 27.73
C ALA A 865 -28.84 -2.37 28.53
N THR A 866 -28.95 -1.84 29.77
CA THR A 866 -30.20 -1.91 30.56
C THR A 866 -30.97 -0.57 30.64
N PRO A 867 -32.25 -0.47 30.21
CA PRO A 867 -33.13 0.65 30.55
C PRO A 867 -33.90 0.38 31.86
N ALA A 868 -33.96 1.37 32.76
CA ALA A 868 -34.67 1.26 34.05
C ALA A 868 -36.20 1.37 33.89
N PRO A 869 -37.02 0.57 34.61
CA PRO A 869 -38.46 0.75 34.66
C PRO A 869 -38.88 1.68 35.82
N ALA A 870 -39.87 2.53 35.56
CA ALA A 870 -40.52 3.38 36.56
C ALA A 870 -41.97 2.92 36.80
N SER A 871 -42.36 2.74 38.06
CA SER A 871 -43.72 3.07 38.53
C SER A 871 -43.80 3.16 40.06
N SER A 872 -44.59 4.14 40.49
CA SER A 872 -44.86 4.73 41.79
C SER A 872 -45.53 3.86 42.87
N SER A 873 -45.28 4.16 44.16
CA SER A 873 -46.33 4.56 45.13
C SER A 873 -45.75 4.98 46.50
N THR A 874 -46.06 6.24 46.86
CA THR A 874 -46.31 6.84 48.19
C THR A 874 -46.12 6.01 49.47
N ALA A 875 -45.35 6.54 50.44
CA ALA A 875 -45.84 6.91 51.79
C ALA A 875 -44.78 7.67 52.62
N THR A 876 -45.25 8.75 53.23
CA THR A 876 -44.63 9.77 54.09
C THR A 876 -44.23 9.27 55.50
N LEU A 877 -43.25 9.94 56.15
CA LEU A 877 -43.22 10.47 57.54
C LEU A 877 -41.74 10.74 57.99
N ILE A 878 -41.23 11.99 57.97
CA ILE A 878 -41.10 13.00 59.08
C ILE A 878 -40.24 12.49 60.27
N HIS A 879 -39.05 13.02 60.64
CA HIS A 879 -38.67 14.34 61.23
C HIS A 879 -37.10 14.45 61.24
N SER A 880 -36.41 15.54 60.83
CA SER A 880 -36.11 16.85 61.51
C SER A 880 -34.95 16.82 62.56
N PRO A 881 -34.27 17.93 62.91
CA PRO A 881 -32.84 18.20 62.61
C PRO A 881 -31.98 18.67 63.82
N ARG A 882 -30.67 19.00 63.65
CA ARG A 882 -29.88 20.11 64.29
C ARG A 882 -28.35 19.92 64.15
N LEU A 883 -27.62 20.87 63.55
CA LEU A 883 -26.88 22.04 64.14
C LEU A 883 -25.63 21.64 64.96
N GLY A 884 -24.41 21.86 64.48
CA GLY A 884 -23.60 23.08 64.73
C GLY A 884 -22.08 22.76 64.84
N PRO A 885 -21.17 23.70 65.16
CA PRO A 885 -20.34 24.39 64.15
C PRO A 885 -18.81 24.58 64.43
N ILE A 886 -18.04 24.95 63.37
CA ILE A 886 -17.00 26.03 63.23
C ILE A 886 -15.53 25.94 63.81
N GLN A 887 -14.54 26.22 62.89
CA GLN A 887 -13.20 26.92 62.95
C GLN A 887 -12.10 26.52 63.99
N GLU A 888 -10.77 26.74 63.89
CA GLU A 888 -9.83 27.45 62.97
C GLU A 888 -8.32 27.13 63.25
N THR A 889 -7.47 27.40 62.25
CA THR A 889 -6.07 27.97 62.24
C THR A 889 -4.80 27.31 62.86
N ALA A 890 -3.80 27.19 61.96
CA ALA A 890 -2.40 27.72 61.98
C ALA A 890 -1.19 27.07 62.73
N THR A 891 -0.05 27.11 62.00
CA THR A 891 1.38 26.74 62.20
C THR A 891 2.13 27.59 63.27
N PRO A 892 3.47 27.45 63.63
CA PRO A 892 4.64 26.94 62.86
C PRO A 892 5.88 26.27 63.61
N ALA A 893 6.90 25.89 62.79
CA ALA A 893 8.40 25.91 62.96
C ALA A 893 9.25 24.83 63.74
N THR A 894 10.10 24.09 62.98
CA THR A 894 11.58 23.68 63.04
C THR A 894 12.42 23.67 64.36
N PRO A 895 13.68 23.09 64.47
CA PRO A 895 14.62 22.40 63.52
C PRO A 895 15.55 21.23 64.06
N THR A 896 16.50 20.75 63.21
CA THR A 896 17.85 20.09 63.44
C THR A 896 17.94 18.58 63.82
N THR A 897 18.88 17.68 63.40
CA THR A 897 20.14 17.67 62.57
C THR A 897 20.69 16.22 62.36
N ARG A 898 21.35 15.96 61.18
CA ARG A 898 22.54 15.08 60.83
C ARG A 898 22.53 13.55 61.07
N ALA A 899 23.22 12.65 60.34
CA ALA A 899 24.04 12.55 59.10
C ALA A 899 24.21 11.01 58.82
N SER A 900 24.44 10.44 57.62
CA SER A 900 25.65 10.51 56.76
C SER A 900 25.45 9.91 55.36
N ASP A 901 26.20 10.47 54.40
CA ASP A 901 26.17 10.37 52.93
C ASP A 901 26.59 9.04 52.27
N VAL A 902 26.15 8.79 51.01
CA VAL A 902 27.02 8.60 49.81
C VAL A 902 26.26 8.98 48.51
N HIS A 903 26.78 10.00 47.83
CA HIS A 903 26.72 10.38 46.40
C HIS A 903 25.52 10.04 45.49
N ARG A 904 24.78 11.08 45.08
CA ARG A 904 24.31 11.27 43.69
C ARG A 904 24.43 12.75 43.30
N SER A 905 25.26 13.02 42.30
CA SER A 905 25.37 14.31 41.62
C SER A 905 24.16 14.56 40.72
N SER A 906 23.69 15.80 40.77
CA SER A 906 22.66 16.41 39.96
C SER A 906 23.05 16.51 38.48
N VAL A 907 22.12 16.19 37.58
CA VAL A 907 22.08 16.73 36.21
C VAL A 907 20.72 17.38 36.01
N GLN A 908 20.77 18.67 35.67
CA GLN A 908 19.64 19.47 35.19
C GLN A 908 19.04 18.79 33.96
N ILE A 909 17.74 18.50 33.99
CA ILE A 909 17.01 18.08 32.78
C ILE A 909 16.54 19.36 32.08
N ASP A 910 17.18 19.60 30.94
CA ASP A 910 16.88 20.65 29.96
C ASP A 910 15.42 20.58 29.49
N ALA A 911 14.86 21.75 29.19
CA ALA A 911 13.54 21.96 28.58
C ALA A 911 13.39 21.36 27.15
N ALA A 912 14.34 20.54 26.72
CA ALA A 912 14.32 19.79 25.46
C ALA A 912 13.63 18.42 25.57
N SER A 913 13.37 17.90 26.77
CA SER A 913 12.77 16.56 26.94
C SER A 913 11.22 16.55 26.94
N ALA A 914 10.57 17.71 27.05
CA ALA A 914 9.10 17.82 26.90
C ALA A 914 8.64 17.89 25.43
N LEU A 915 9.57 18.08 24.49
CA LEU A 915 9.33 18.06 23.03
C LEU A 915 9.53 16.68 22.39
N ALA A 916 9.96 15.67 23.15
CA ALA A 916 10.31 14.34 22.65
C ALA A 916 9.16 13.30 22.74
N ALA A 917 8.02 13.64 23.34
CA ALA A 917 6.88 12.71 23.52
C ALA A 917 5.75 12.90 22.48
N VAL A 918 6.00 13.62 21.37
CA VAL A 918 4.99 13.90 20.32
C VAL A 918 5.40 13.37 18.93
N ASN A 919 6.52 12.66 18.79
CA ASN A 919 7.11 12.33 17.48
C ASN A 919 7.21 10.83 17.15
N ILE A 920 6.15 10.06 17.42
CA ILE A 920 6.05 8.68 16.89
C ILE A 920 4.66 8.47 16.29
N ALA A 921 4.48 8.95 15.05
CA ALA A 921 3.54 8.52 14.01
C ALA A 921 3.49 9.60 12.91
N LYS A 922 4.46 9.58 11.98
CA LYS A 922 4.40 10.34 10.73
C LYS A 922 4.98 9.49 9.60
N ASP A 923 4.20 8.57 9.08
CA ASP A 923 4.34 8.23 7.67
C ASP A 923 4.04 9.50 6.86
N VAL A 924 4.97 9.83 5.96
CA VAL A 924 5.29 11.21 5.56
C VAL A 924 4.12 11.90 4.85
N LEU A 925 3.34 12.68 5.61
CA LEU A 925 2.47 13.73 5.07
C LEU A 925 3.31 14.66 4.16
N PRO A 926 2.84 15.02 2.95
CA PRO A 926 3.53 15.97 2.09
C PRO A 926 3.95 17.23 2.83
N SER A 927 5.13 17.76 2.53
CA SER A 927 5.66 18.99 3.13
C SER A 927 4.72 20.20 2.94
N SER A 928 3.88 20.20 1.90
CA SER A 928 2.82 21.18 1.70
C SER A 928 1.74 21.11 2.79
N ILE A 929 1.24 19.92 3.13
CA ILE A 929 0.26 19.73 4.22
C ILE A 929 0.87 20.12 5.57
N ILE A 930 2.08 19.64 5.89
CA ILE A 930 2.75 19.97 7.15
C ILE A 930 2.99 21.48 7.28
N ARG A 931 3.39 22.15 6.19
CA ARG A 931 3.60 23.61 6.17
C ARG A 931 2.31 24.40 6.34
N ILE A 932 1.20 23.92 5.77
CA ILE A 932 -0.12 24.54 5.93
C ILE A 932 -0.62 24.35 7.38
N LEU A 933 -0.49 23.15 7.94
CA LEU A 933 -0.91 22.84 9.30
C LEU A 933 -0.09 23.61 10.36
N ASN A 934 1.25 23.66 10.22
CA ASN A 934 2.12 24.34 11.19
C ASN A 934 1.98 25.88 11.18
N ASN A 935 1.44 26.47 10.10
CA ASN A 935 1.25 27.92 9.97
C ASN A 935 -0.24 28.32 9.94
N SER A 936 -1.13 27.40 10.33
CA SER A 936 -2.58 27.60 10.28
C SER A 936 -3.07 28.55 11.39
N PRO A 937 -3.83 29.62 11.06
CA PRO A 937 -4.46 30.48 12.06
C PRO A 937 -5.70 29.83 12.72
N PHE A 938 -6.04 28.58 12.39
CA PHE A 938 -7.29 27.92 12.78
C PHE A 938 -7.20 26.99 13.99
N SER A 939 -5.98 26.69 14.45
CA SER A 939 -5.78 25.72 15.53
C SER A 939 -6.54 26.12 16.80
N HIS A 940 -7.38 25.21 17.30
CA HIS A 940 -8.24 25.39 18.47
C HIS A 940 -9.34 26.48 18.36
N ARG A 941 -9.69 26.92 17.15
CA ARG A 941 -10.72 27.96 16.93
C ARG A 941 -12.12 27.36 16.72
N HIS A 942 -13.16 27.97 17.29
CA HIS A 942 -14.55 27.62 16.98
C HIS A 942 -14.96 28.13 15.59
N ILE A 943 -15.59 27.26 14.79
CA ILE A 943 -16.13 27.56 13.46
C ILE A 943 -17.65 27.70 13.53
N LEU A 944 -18.11 28.92 13.76
CA LEU A 944 -19.50 29.28 14.05
C LEU A 944 -20.21 29.96 12.87
N SER A 945 -19.50 30.78 12.09
CA SER A 945 -20.07 31.60 11.01
C SER A 945 -19.11 31.71 9.82
N SER A 946 -19.70 31.85 8.63
CA SER A 946 -18.99 32.10 7.37
C SER A 946 -18.15 33.38 7.39
N LYS A 947 -18.56 34.40 8.16
CA LYS A 947 -17.85 35.69 8.29
C LYS A 947 -16.58 35.64 9.12
N GLN A 948 -16.31 34.52 9.80
CA GLN A 948 -15.07 34.37 10.56
C GLN A 948 -13.84 34.21 9.66
N PHE A 949 -14.05 33.95 8.36
CA PHE A 949 -13.00 33.64 7.41
C PHE A 949 -12.76 34.80 6.46
N ASP A 950 -11.49 35.13 6.24
CA ASP A 950 -11.08 36.01 5.14
C ASP A 950 -10.70 35.23 3.87
N ARG A 951 -10.35 35.96 2.79
CA ARG A 951 -10.00 35.36 1.51
C ARG A 951 -8.74 34.50 1.55
N ASN A 952 -7.75 34.85 2.37
CA ASN A 952 -6.49 34.09 2.50
C ASN A 952 -6.72 32.81 3.32
N GLU A 953 -7.55 32.90 4.35
CA GLU A 953 -8.03 31.80 5.17
C GLU A 953 -8.81 30.78 4.33
N LEU A 954 -9.74 31.24 3.47
CA LEU A 954 -10.44 30.38 2.51
C LEU A 954 -9.50 29.74 1.49
N HIS A 955 -8.53 30.51 0.98
CA HIS A 955 -7.53 29.96 0.07
C HIS A 955 -6.73 28.82 0.72
N THR A 956 -6.30 29.01 1.98
CA THR A 956 -5.59 28.00 2.76
C THR A 956 -6.43 26.75 2.97
N LEU A 957 -7.70 26.91 3.39
CA LEU A 957 -8.64 25.81 3.58
C LEU A 957 -8.83 24.99 2.29
N PHE A 958 -9.03 25.67 1.16
CA PHE A 958 -9.25 25.02 -0.14
C PHE A 958 -7.98 24.38 -0.70
N SER A 959 -6.82 24.98 -0.51
CA SER A 959 -5.54 24.37 -0.86
C SER A 959 -5.31 23.08 -0.06
N LEU A 960 -5.60 23.08 1.25
CA LEU A 960 -5.51 21.88 2.05
C LEU A 960 -6.54 20.82 1.65
N ALA A 961 -7.78 21.22 1.35
CA ALA A 961 -8.81 20.30 0.87
C ALA A 961 -8.41 19.64 -0.46
N HIS A 962 -7.79 20.40 -1.37
CA HIS A 962 -7.26 19.87 -2.64
C HIS A 962 -6.14 18.86 -2.39
N GLU A 963 -5.18 19.18 -1.51
CA GLU A 963 -4.12 18.25 -1.12
C GLU A 963 -4.67 16.99 -0.46
N MET A 964 -5.64 17.12 0.46
CA MET A 964 -6.29 15.98 1.10
C MET A 964 -7.07 15.11 0.11
N ARG A 965 -7.71 15.72 -0.89
CA ARG A 965 -8.31 14.98 -2.00
C ARG A 965 -7.26 14.13 -2.71
N THR A 966 -6.15 14.74 -3.11
CA THR A 966 -5.05 14.04 -3.79
C THR A 966 -4.47 12.92 -2.92
N GLN A 967 -4.28 13.16 -1.62
CA GLN A 967 -3.74 12.15 -0.71
C GLN A 967 -4.71 11.00 -0.47
N VAL A 968 -5.99 11.27 -0.31
CA VAL A 968 -7.02 10.24 -0.13
C VAL A 968 -7.24 9.43 -1.41
N GLU A 969 -7.16 10.06 -2.58
CA GLU A 969 -7.23 9.35 -3.87
C GLU A 969 -6.01 8.43 -4.08
N ARG A 970 -4.86 8.75 -3.47
CA ARG A 970 -3.63 7.93 -3.53
C ARG A 970 -3.54 6.85 -2.46
N HIS A 971 -3.91 7.16 -1.22
CA HIS A 971 -3.63 6.31 -0.05
C HIS A 971 -4.89 5.77 0.65
N GLY A 972 -6.09 6.22 0.26
CA GLY A 972 -7.37 5.83 0.89
C GLY A 972 -7.69 6.57 2.20
N SER A 973 -6.74 6.65 3.12
CA SER A 973 -6.82 7.40 4.39
C SER A 973 -5.52 8.13 4.70
N ILE A 974 -5.58 9.11 5.60
CA ILE A 974 -4.45 9.94 6.05
C ILE A 974 -4.46 9.90 7.59
N ASP A 975 -3.51 9.26 8.25
CA ASP A 975 -3.54 9.10 9.71
C ASP A 975 -3.04 10.36 10.46
N LEU A 976 -3.74 11.48 10.31
CA LEU A 976 -3.35 12.79 10.87
C LEU A 976 -3.94 13.05 12.27
N LEU A 977 -5.14 12.56 12.54
CA LEU A 977 -5.91 12.74 13.76
C LEU A 977 -5.97 11.43 14.58
N HIS A 978 -4.93 10.60 14.47
CA HIS A 978 -4.81 9.37 15.24
C HIS A 978 -5.04 9.62 16.73
N GLY A 979 -5.91 8.82 17.35
CA GLY A 979 -6.23 8.93 18.78
C GLY A 979 -7.09 10.14 19.17
N LYS A 980 -7.50 10.98 18.21
CA LYS A 980 -8.44 12.08 18.45
C LYS A 980 -9.88 11.62 18.35
N VAL A 981 -10.76 12.23 19.14
CA VAL A 981 -12.18 11.88 19.23
C VAL A 981 -13.04 13.07 18.82
N MET A 982 -13.88 12.90 17.79
CA MET A 982 -14.88 13.89 17.39
C MET A 982 -16.25 13.52 17.95
N CYS A 983 -16.85 14.40 18.76
CA CYS A 983 -18.22 14.29 19.22
C CYS A 983 -19.19 14.87 18.17
N SER A 984 -20.04 14.03 17.60
CA SER A 984 -21.05 14.39 16.61
C SER A 984 -22.40 14.63 17.29
N MET A 985 -22.86 15.88 17.32
CA MET A 985 -24.13 16.32 17.93
C MET A 985 -25.12 16.74 16.84
N PHE A 986 -25.99 15.83 16.39
CA PHE A 986 -26.99 16.11 15.35
C PHE A 986 -28.41 15.98 15.91
N TYR A 987 -28.98 17.12 16.33
CA TYR A 987 -30.39 17.21 16.77
C TYR A 987 -31.36 17.35 15.60
N GLU A 988 -30.86 17.82 14.45
CA GLU A 988 -31.60 17.85 13.19
C GLU A 988 -31.02 16.78 12.24
N PRO A 989 -31.81 15.77 11.82
CA PRO A 989 -31.30 14.67 11.00
C PRO A 989 -30.69 15.11 9.67
N SER A 990 -29.53 14.55 9.32
CA SER A 990 -28.92 14.74 8.00
C SER A 990 -27.87 13.70 7.66
N THR A 991 -28.23 12.74 6.81
CA THR A 991 -27.32 11.69 6.34
C THR A 991 -26.10 12.28 5.64
N ARG A 992 -26.28 13.21 4.70
CA ARG A 992 -25.16 13.82 3.94
C ARG A 992 -24.15 14.48 4.88
N THR A 993 -24.61 15.31 5.81
CA THR A 993 -23.72 16.09 6.67
C THR A 993 -23.10 15.22 7.76
N SER A 994 -23.88 14.39 8.47
CA SER A 994 -23.33 13.56 9.55
C SER A 994 -22.37 12.48 9.04
N SER A 995 -22.75 11.75 7.99
CA SER A 995 -21.91 10.68 7.44
C SER A 995 -20.62 11.22 6.82
N SER A 996 -20.65 12.41 6.22
CA SER A 996 -19.42 13.02 5.67
C SER A 996 -18.44 13.51 6.74
N PHE A 997 -18.91 14.02 7.88
CA PHE A 997 -18.02 14.34 9.01
C PHE A 997 -17.46 13.08 9.65
N ALA A 998 -18.30 12.06 9.84
CA ALA A 998 -17.84 10.79 10.39
C ALA A 998 -16.79 10.12 9.49
N ALA A 999 -17.07 10.06 8.18
CA ALA A 999 -16.12 9.54 7.20
C ALA A 999 -14.85 10.39 7.09
N ALA A 1000 -14.95 11.73 7.20
CA ALA A 1000 -13.79 12.61 7.23
C ALA A 1000 -12.90 12.32 8.44
N MET A 1001 -13.49 12.18 9.63
CA MET A 1001 -12.76 11.88 10.86
C MET A 1001 -12.10 10.51 10.80
N SER A 1002 -12.82 9.47 10.36
CA SER A 1002 -12.27 8.13 10.20
C SER A 1002 -11.16 8.06 9.14
N ARG A 1003 -11.31 8.77 8.01
CA ARG A 1003 -10.25 8.87 7.00
C ARG A 1003 -9.05 9.66 7.49
N LEU A 1004 -9.21 10.49 8.52
CA LEU A 1004 -8.11 11.16 9.19
C LEU A 1004 -7.47 10.31 10.31
N GLY A 1005 -7.93 9.08 10.54
CA GLY A 1005 -7.45 8.23 11.65
C GLY A 1005 -8.08 8.50 13.01
N GLY A 1006 -9.02 9.44 13.07
CA GLY A 1006 -9.77 9.79 14.27
C GLY A 1006 -11.00 8.90 14.50
N THR A 1007 -11.55 8.98 15.71
CA THR A 1007 -12.77 8.25 16.10
C THR A 1007 -13.95 9.20 16.31
N VAL A 1008 -15.17 8.67 16.24
CA VAL A 1008 -16.41 9.46 16.30
C VAL A 1008 -17.30 8.94 17.41
N VAL A 1009 -17.72 9.83 18.30
CA VAL A 1009 -18.74 9.55 19.32
C VAL A 1009 -20.00 10.30 18.91
N SER A 1010 -21.09 9.57 18.65
CA SER A 1010 -22.36 10.19 18.22
C SER A 1010 -23.28 10.40 19.42
N ALA A 1011 -23.82 11.61 19.53
CA ALA A 1011 -24.89 11.98 20.44
C ALA A 1011 -26.02 12.60 19.62
N ASP A 1012 -27.07 11.82 19.35
CA ASP A 1012 -28.22 12.29 18.58
C ASP A 1012 -29.35 12.79 19.51
N GLY A 1013 -30.27 13.58 18.94
CA GLY A 1013 -31.40 14.14 19.69
C GLY A 1013 -32.43 13.11 20.18
N SER A 1014 -32.36 11.87 19.71
CA SER A 1014 -33.28 10.77 20.04
C SER A 1014 -32.75 9.77 21.08
N SER A 1015 -31.42 9.69 21.25
CA SER A 1015 -30.72 8.74 22.13
C SER A 1015 -29.98 9.43 23.28
N SER A 1016 -29.78 10.75 23.23
CA SER A 1016 -29.11 11.51 24.28
C SER A 1016 -30.02 11.91 25.45
N SER A 1017 -29.42 12.32 26.57
CA SER A 1017 -30.11 12.81 27.78
C SER A 1017 -30.96 14.08 27.54
N VAL A 1018 -30.88 14.68 26.35
CA VAL A 1018 -31.77 15.78 25.93
C VAL A 1018 -33.25 15.33 25.90
N VAL A 1019 -33.53 14.05 25.62
CA VAL A 1019 -34.89 13.48 25.72
C VAL A 1019 -35.44 13.54 27.16
N LYS A 1020 -34.55 13.57 28.15
CA LYS A 1020 -34.88 13.71 29.58
C LYS A 1020 -34.87 15.17 30.06
N GLY A 1021 -34.70 16.14 29.15
CA GLY A 1021 -34.69 17.57 29.44
C GLY A 1021 -33.32 18.16 29.78
N GLU A 1022 -32.21 17.49 29.46
CA GLU A 1022 -30.86 18.05 29.63
C GLU A 1022 -30.67 19.29 28.75
N THR A 1023 -30.06 20.35 29.30
CA THR A 1023 -29.81 21.58 28.54
C THR A 1023 -28.67 21.38 27.53
N LEU A 1024 -28.72 22.09 26.38
CA LEU A 1024 -27.62 22.07 25.40
C LEU A 1024 -26.26 22.41 26.04
N ALA A 1025 -26.23 23.31 27.02
CA ALA A 1025 -25.01 23.68 27.72
C ALA A 1025 -24.41 22.51 28.51
N ASP A 1026 -25.25 21.70 29.16
CA ASP A 1026 -24.78 20.56 29.96
C ASP A 1026 -24.35 19.39 29.07
N THR A 1027 -25.09 19.12 27.98
CA THR A 1027 -24.66 18.10 27.00
C THR A 1027 -23.32 18.48 26.35
N VAL A 1028 -23.12 19.76 26.01
CA VAL A 1028 -21.85 20.25 25.45
C VAL A 1028 -20.71 20.11 26.47
N ARG A 1029 -20.91 20.44 27.76
CA ARG A 1029 -19.90 20.25 28.80
C ARG A 1029 -19.52 18.79 28.97
N THR A 1030 -20.51 17.91 28.94
CA THR A 1030 -20.31 16.46 29.06
C THR A 1030 -19.48 15.92 27.90
N LEU A 1031 -19.85 16.25 26.65
CA LEU A 1031 -19.13 15.78 25.47
C LEU A 1031 -17.74 16.41 25.34
N ALA A 1032 -17.57 17.66 25.79
CA ALA A 1032 -16.27 18.31 25.85
C ALA A 1032 -15.30 17.67 26.86
N CYS A 1033 -15.77 16.79 27.75
CA CYS A 1033 -14.90 15.98 28.62
C CYS A 1033 -14.41 14.69 27.94
N TYR A 1034 -15.02 14.28 26.82
CA TYR A 1034 -14.77 13.00 26.16
C TYR A 1034 -14.15 13.15 24.76
N GLY A 1035 -14.44 14.26 24.07
CA GLY A 1035 -13.98 14.53 22.71
C GLY A 1035 -12.96 15.68 22.64
N ASP A 1036 -12.13 15.66 21.59
CA ASP A 1036 -11.23 16.75 21.22
C ASP A 1036 -11.92 17.83 20.38
N LEU A 1037 -13.11 17.54 19.83
CA LEU A 1037 -13.87 18.43 18.95
C LEU A 1037 -15.37 18.11 19.01
N ILE A 1038 -16.22 19.14 18.89
CA ILE A 1038 -17.68 18.96 18.76
C ILE A 1038 -18.16 19.46 17.39
N VAL A 1039 -18.85 18.61 16.63
CA VAL A 1039 -19.59 19.02 15.42
C VAL A 1039 -21.07 19.10 15.77
N LEU A 1040 -21.67 20.29 15.67
CA LEU A 1040 -23.04 20.53 16.10
C LEU A 1040 -23.95 20.91 14.92
N ARG A 1041 -25.10 20.24 14.84
CA ARG A 1041 -26.25 20.64 14.04
C ARG A 1041 -27.51 20.67 14.89
N HIS A 1042 -28.22 21.80 14.89
CA HIS A 1042 -29.33 22.04 15.81
C HIS A 1042 -30.46 22.86 15.14
N PRO A 1043 -31.75 22.63 15.48
CA PRO A 1043 -32.87 23.34 14.85
C PRO A 1043 -33.04 24.80 15.29
N GLU A 1044 -32.44 25.21 16.41
CA GLU A 1044 -32.48 26.59 16.92
C GLU A 1044 -31.32 27.43 16.39
N ALA A 1045 -31.62 28.64 15.90
CA ALA A 1045 -30.62 29.60 15.44
C ALA A 1045 -29.78 30.15 16.61
N GLY A 1046 -28.47 30.28 16.44
CA GLY A 1046 -27.55 30.74 17.49
C GLY A 1046 -27.08 29.65 18.45
N SER A 1047 -27.57 28.42 18.31
CA SER A 1047 -27.17 27.28 19.12
C SER A 1047 -25.67 26.96 19.04
N ALA A 1048 -25.03 27.15 17.88
CA ALA A 1048 -23.58 26.99 17.74
C ALA A 1048 -22.79 28.00 18.59
N ALA A 1049 -23.25 29.25 18.67
CA ALA A 1049 -22.65 30.27 19.53
C ALA A 1049 -22.88 29.98 21.02
N THR A 1050 -24.05 29.44 21.37
CA THR A 1050 -24.33 28.98 22.74
C THR A 1050 -23.43 27.80 23.12
N ALA A 1051 -23.27 26.80 22.25
CA ALA A 1051 -22.38 25.66 22.48
C ALA A 1051 -20.93 26.10 22.67
N ALA A 1052 -20.43 27.03 21.84
CA ALA A 1052 -19.08 27.55 21.97
C ALA A 1052 -18.80 28.22 23.33
N LYS A 1053 -19.78 28.88 23.96
CA LYS A 1053 -19.62 29.49 25.29
C LYS A 1053 -19.36 28.47 26.41
N PHE A 1054 -19.81 27.22 26.21
CA PHE A 1054 -19.78 26.19 27.24
C PHE A 1054 -18.85 25.01 26.91
N SER A 1055 -18.30 24.98 25.69
CA SER A 1055 -17.34 23.98 25.27
C SER A 1055 -15.91 24.41 25.60
N LYS A 1056 -15.12 23.49 26.15
CA LYS A 1056 -13.66 23.67 26.33
C LYS A 1056 -12.85 23.22 25.11
N VAL A 1057 -13.51 22.56 24.16
CA VAL A 1057 -12.94 22.08 22.89
C VAL A 1057 -13.60 22.78 21.71
N PRO A 1058 -12.98 22.83 20.51
CA PRO A 1058 -13.53 23.57 19.39
C PRO A 1058 -14.91 23.05 18.97
N VAL A 1059 -15.73 23.94 18.40
CA VAL A 1059 -17.10 23.65 17.97
C VAL A 1059 -17.24 24.02 16.50
N ILE A 1060 -17.70 23.08 15.67
CA ILE A 1060 -17.95 23.29 14.24
C ILE A 1060 -19.47 23.32 13.99
N ASN A 1061 -19.93 24.42 13.39
CA ASN A 1061 -21.32 24.61 12.99
C ASN A 1061 -21.63 23.83 11.69
N ALA A 1062 -22.36 22.72 11.84
CA ALA A 1062 -22.92 21.90 10.78
C ALA A 1062 -24.38 22.26 10.43
N GLY A 1063 -24.85 23.43 10.90
CA GLY A 1063 -26.15 24.03 10.61
C GLY A 1063 -26.93 24.37 11.88
N ASP A 1064 -27.35 25.63 12.05
CA ASP A 1064 -28.18 26.06 13.18
C ASP A 1064 -29.49 26.76 12.74
N GLY A 1065 -30.61 26.03 12.80
CA GLY A 1065 -31.96 26.56 12.49
C GLY A 1065 -32.08 27.23 11.12
N THR A 1066 -32.61 28.45 11.08
CA THR A 1066 -32.61 29.34 9.90
C THR A 1066 -31.38 30.27 9.85
N GLY A 1067 -30.38 30.02 10.71
CA GLY A 1067 -29.14 30.78 10.83
C GLY A 1067 -28.13 30.48 9.73
N GLU A 1068 -26.98 29.89 10.06
CA GLU A 1068 -25.90 29.64 9.10
C GLU A 1068 -25.58 28.16 8.94
N HIS A 1069 -25.03 27.80 7.77
CA HIS A 1069 -24.39 26.51 7.55
C HIS A 1069 -23.02 26.73 6.87
N PRO A 1070 -22.02 27.24 7.62
CA PRO A 1070 -20.74 27.67 7.05
C PRO A 1070 -20.01 26.54 6.34
N THR A 1071 -20.07 25.33 6.90
CA THR A 1071 -19.40 24.14 6.36
C THR A 1071 -19.98 23.67 5.02
N GLN A 1072 -21.28 23.90 4.77
CA GLN A 1072 -21.88 23.68 3.45
C GLN A 1072 -21.46 24.79 2.47
N ALA A 1073 -21.36 26.04 2.92
CA ALA A 1073 -20.92 27.13 2.04
C ALA A 1073 -19.45 26.96 1.60
N PHE A 1074 -18.55 26.49 2.48
CA PHE A 1074 -17.15 26.21 2.10
C PHE A 1074 -17.05 25.17 0.99
N LEU A 1075 -17.77 24.05 1.12
CA LEU A 1075 -17.72 23.01 0.10
C LEU A 1075 -18.40 23.42 -1.21
N ASP A 1076 -19.39 24.31 -1.15
CA ASP A 1076 -20.04 24.88 -2.33
C ASP A 1076 -19.05 25.76 -3.12
N VAL A 1077 -18.34 26.69 -2.46
CA VAL A 1077 -17.33 27.53 -3.11
C VAL A 1077 -16.15 26.69 -3.64
N TYR A 1078 -15.71 25.68 -2.87
CA TYR A 1078 -14.69 24.74 -3.32
C TYR A 1078 -15.12 23.97 -4.58
N THR A 1079 -16.38 23.52 -4.64
CA THR A 1079 -16.92 22.84 -5.82
C THR A 1079 -16.90 23.74 -7.05
N ILE A 1080 -17.30 25.01 -6.91
CA ILE A 1080 -17.25 25.98 -8.02
C ILE A 1080 -15.82 26.13 -8.53
N ARG A 1081 -14.85 26.27 -7.62
CA ARG A 1081 -13.42 26.37 -7.97
C ARG A 1081 -12.90 25.14 -8.70
N GLU A 1082 -13.27 23.93 -8.27
CA GLU A 1082 -12.79 22.70 -8.87
C GLU A 1082 -13.44 22.40 -10.24
N GLU A 1083 -14.72 22.72 -10.40
CA GLU A 1083 -15.44 22.45 -11.66
C GLU A 1083 -15.14 23.51 -12.74
N LEU A 1084 -14.92 24.77 -12.35
CA LEU A 1084 -14.74 25.91 -13.29
C LEU A 1084 -13.35 26.54 -13.25
N GLY A 1085 -12.44 26.06 -12.39
CA GLY A 1085 -11.06 26.54 -12.25
C GLY A 1085 -10.90 27.87 -11.49
N THR A 1086 -11.94 28.70 -11.41
CA THR A 1086 -11.96 29.99 -10.69
C THR A 1086 -13.34 30.28 -10.15
N VAL A 1087 -13.43 31.14 -9.13
CA VAL A 1087 -14.70 31.70 -8.64
C VAL A 1087 -14.91 33.13 -9.18
N ASN A 1088 -13.83 33.82 -9.57
CA ASN A 1088 -13.92 35.20 -10.07
C ASN A 1088 -14.38 35.24 -11.52
N GLY A 1089 -15.15 36.27 -11.88
CA GLY A 1089 -15.69 36.51 -13.21
C GLY A 1089 -16.94 35.70 -13.55
N LEU A 1090 -17.51 34.97 -12.58
CA LEU A 1090 -18.64 34.09 -12.81
C LEU A 1090 -20.00 34.74 -12.53
N THR A 1091 -20.99 34.32 -13.30
CA THR A 1091 -22.41 34.61 -13.06
C THR A 1091 -23.06 33.42 -12.35
N ILE A 1092 -23.41 33.61 -11.07
CA ILE A 1092 -23.95 32.56 -10.19
C ILE A 1092 -25.44 32.82 -9.95
N THR A 1093 -26.27 31.89 -10.37
CA THR A 1093 -27.73 31.96 -10.24
C THR A 1093 -28.20 31.01 -9.14
N LEU A 1094 -28.88 31.57 -8.13
CA LEU A 1094 -29.49 30.81 -7.04
C LEU A 1094 -31.00 30.76 -7.22
N VAL A 1095 -31.57 29.56 -7.21
CA VAL A 1095 -32.99 29.32 -7.53
C VAL A 1095 -33.71 28.50 -6.46
N GLY A 1096 -34.95 28.88 -6.14
CA GLY A 1096 -35.84 28.14 -5.22
C GLY A 1096 -36.21 28.94 -3.96
N ASP A 1097 -36.07 28.33 -2.78
CA ASP A 1097 -36.32 28.96 -1.47
C ASP A 1097 -35.11 29.78 -1.00
N LEU A 1098 -35.07 31.04 -1.41
CA LEU A 1098 -34.00 31.98 -1.03
C LEU A 1098 -34.30 32.69 0.30
N LYS A 1099 -35.56 32.69 0.75
CA LYS A 1099 -35.98 33.33 2.01
C LYS A 1099 -35.49 32.56 3.22
N ASN A 1100 -35.65 31.24 3.22
CA ASN A 1100 -35.37 30.41 4.39
C ASN A 1100 -34.07 29.60 4.26
N GLY A 1101 -33.48 29.52 3.07
CA GLY A 1101 -32.31 28.68 2.78
C GLY A 1101 -31.01 29.11 3.49
N ARG A 1102 -30.75 28.59 4.70
CA ARG A 1102 -29.50 28.85 5.45
C ARG A 1102 -28.21 28.57 4.66
N THR A 1103 -28.22 27.56 3.78
CA THR A 1103 -27.07 27.22 2.94
C THR A 1103 -26.79 28.31 1.92
N VAL A 1104 -27.84 28.86 1.31
CA VAL A 1104 -27.76 29.99 0.38
C VAL A 1104 -27.32 31.26 1.09
N HIS A 1105 -27.83 31.54 2.28
CA HIS A 1105 -27.40 32.73 3.04
C HIS A 1105 -25.91 32.67 3.39
N SER A 1106 -25.40 31.52 3.80
CA SER A 1106 -23.96 31.33 4.04
C SER A 1106 -23.14 31.38 2.75
N LEU A 1107 -23.62 30.79 1.65
CA LEU A 1107 -22.93 30.78 0.36
C LEU A 1107 -22.77 32.21 -0.19
N VAL A 1108 -23.85 32.99 -0.19
CA VAL A 1108 -23.84 34.38 -0.67
C VAL A 1108 -22.86 35.24 0.12
N LYS A 1109 -22.76 35.05 1.44
CA LYS A 1109 -21.77 35.74 2.29
C LYS A 1109 -20.33 35.40 1.90
N LEU A 1110 -20.03 34.14 1.57
CA LEU A 1110 -18.69 33.76 1.12
C LEU A 1110 -18.38 34.24 -0.31
N LEU A 1111 -19.37 34.20 -1.20
CA LEU A 1111 -19.23 34.68 -2.57
C LEU A 1111 -18.92 36.19 -2.62
N ALA A 1112 -19.29 36.95 -1.58
CA ALA A 1112 -18.93 38.36 -1.47
C ALA A 1112 -17.42 38.65 -1.36
N TYR A 1113 -16.59 37.63 -1.06
CA TYR A 1113 -15.12 37.77 -1.11
C TYR A 1113 -14.53 37.61 -2.53
N TYR A 1114 -15.36 37.31 -3.52
CA TYR A 1114 -14.97 37.06 -4.91
C TYR A 1114 -15.65 38.05 -5.86
N GLN A 1115 -15.07 38.24 -7.04
CA GLN A 1115 -15.67 39.08 -8.08
C GLN A 1115 -16.71 38.28 -8.85
N VAL A 1116 -17.97 38.27 -8.39
CA VAL A 1116 -19.08 37.53 -9.00
C VAL A 1116 -20.27 38.43 -9.30
N THR A 1117 -21.12 37.99 -10.23
CA THR A 1117 -22.48 38.54 -10.41
C THR A 1117 -23.49 37.54 -9.89
N LEU A 1118 -24.38 37.94 -8.99
CA LEU A 1118 -25.38 37.06 -8.39
C LEU A 1118 -26.76 37.27 -9.00
N ASN A 1119 -27.45 36.21 -9.37
CA ASN A 1119 -28.85 36.29 -9.79
C ASN A 1119 -29.73 35.48 -8.82
N PHE A 1120 -30.79 36.09 -8.33
CA PHE A 1120 -31.76 35.47 -7.44
C PHE A 1120 -33.05 35.18 -8.19
N VAL A 1121 -33.38 33.90 -8.31
CA VAL A 1121 -34.59 33.43 -8.98
C VAL A 1121 -35.51 32.79 -7.94
N SER A 1122 -36.61 33.46 -7.61
CA SER A 1122 -37.54 32.96 -6.59
C SER A 1122 -38.95 33.51 -6.78
N PRO A 1123 -40.00 32.80 -6.29
CA PRO A 1123 -41.33 33.36 -6.23
C PRO A 1123 -41.35 34.54 -5.25
N ALA A 1124 -42.29 35.47 -5.41
CA ALA A 1124 -42.35 36.68 -4.58
C ALA A 1124 -42.37 36.41 -3.06
N SER A 1125 -42.96 35.29 -2.65
CA SER A 1125 -43.06 34.85 -1.25
C SER A 1125 -41.75 34.30 -0.65
N LEU A 1126 -40.78 33.88 -1.49
CA LEU A 1126 -39.51 33.26 -1.07
C LEU A 1126 -38.27 34.07 -1.48
N ARG A 1127 -38.43 35.40 -1.65
CA ARG A 1127 -37.33 36.30 -2.01
C ARG A 1127 -36.23 36.32 -0.95
N MET A 1128 -35.01 36.60 -1.42
CA MET A 1128 -33.86 36.82 -0.55
C MET A 1128 -34.16 37.91 0.49
N PRO A 1129 -33.87 37.68 1.79
CA PRO A 1129 -34.12 38.66 2.83
C PRO A 1129 -33.45 40.01 2.56
N VAL A 1130 -34.09 41.10 3.00
CA VAL A 1130 -33.60 42.48 2.79
C VAL A 1130 -32.23 42.67 3.44
N GLU A 1131 -32.00 42.02 4.57
CA GLU A 1131 -30.77 42.08 5.34
C GLU A 1131 -29.58 41.55 4.53
N VAL A 1132 -29.74 40.40 3.86
CA VAL A 1132 -28.68 39.78 3.03
C VAL A 1132 -28.39 40.63 1.79
N ARG A 1133 -29.43 41.21 1.17
CA ARG A 1133 -29.27 42.12 0.01
C ARG A 1133 -28.56 43.41 0.37
N ASN A 1134 -28.87 43.96 1.55
CA ASN A 1134 -28.18 45.14 2.08
C ASN A 1134 -26.70 44.84 2.36
N GLU A 1135 -26.38 43.64 2.86
CA GLU A 1135 -24.99 43.20 3.06
C GLU A 1135 -24.21 43.09 1.74
N LEU A 1136 -24.83 42.52 0.69
CA LEU A 1136 -24.21 42.45 -0.64
C LEU A 1136 -23.96 43.81 -1.27
N SER A 1137 -24.94 44.71 -1.15
CA SER A 1137 -24.82 46.09 -1.64
C SER A 1137 -23.66 46.82 -0.96
N LYS A 1138 -23.49 46.63 0.36
CA LYS A 1138 -22.36 47.16 1.13
C LYS A 1138 -21.02 46.52 0.71
N GLY A 1139 -21.03 45.26 0.31
CA GLY A 1139 -19.86 44.54 -0.21
C GLY A 1139 -19.50 44.87 -1.66
N GLY A 1140 -20.30 45.69 -2.37
CA GLY A 1140 -20.06 46.06 -3.77
C GLY A 1140 -20.33 44.95 -4.77
N ILE A 1141 -21.12 43.92 -4.41
CA ILE A 1141 -21.45 42.80 -5.29
C ILE A 1141 -22.70 43.13 -6.11
N ALA A 1142 -22.59 43.02 -7.44
CA ALA A 1142 -23.73 43.18 -8.33
C ALA A 1142 -24.69 42.00 -8.18
N PHE A 1143 -25.98 42.28 -7.96
CA PHE A 1143 -27.01 41.26 -7.96
C PHE A 1143 -28.28 41.71 -8.68
N ASN A 1144 -28.99 40.75 -9.27
CA ASN A 1144 -30.27 40.94 -9.96
C ASN A 1144 -31.33 39.97 -9.41
N GLU A 1145 -32.60 40.35 -9.47
CA GLU A 1145 -33.74 39.53 -9.06
C GLU A 1145 -34.63 39.21 -10.26
N TYR A 1146 -34.99 37.93 -10.40
CA TYR A 1146 -35.87 37.43 -11.46
C TYR A 1146 -36.98 36.55 -10.88
N THR A 1147 -38.11 36.50 -11.56
CA THR A 1147 -39.20 35.56 -11.26
C THR A 1147 -39.23 34.38 -12.22
N ASP A 1148 -38.56 34.46 -13.36
CA ASP A 1148 -38.44 33.38 -14.35
C ASP A 1148 -36.98 32.98 -14.53
N LEU A 1149 -36.71 31.67 -14.49
CA LEU A 1149 -35.36 31.13 -14.69
C LEU A 1149 -34.93 31.23 -16.16
N ASP A 1150 -35.87 31.19 -17.10
CA ASP A 1150 -35.59 31.22 -18.54
C ASP A 1150 -34.91 32.53 -18.98
N GLU A 1151 -35.12 33.64 -18.26
CA GLU A 1151 -34.52 34.95 -18.55
C GLU A 1151 -33.01 34.99 -18.29
N VAL A 1152 -32.51 34.13 -17.39
CA VAL A 1152 -31.13 34.24 -16.86
C VAL A 1152 -30.29 32.97 -17.06
N ILE A 1153 -30.91 31.82 -17.30
CA ILE A 1153 -30.20 30.54 -17.39
C ILE A 1153 -29.15 30.50 -18.51
N GLY A 1154 -29.40 31.15 -19.65
CA GLY A 1154 -28.46 31.22 -20.77
C GLY A 1154 -27.19 32.03 -20.48
N GLN A 1155 -27.20 32.83 -19.40
CA GLN A 1155 -26.06 33.65 -18.98
C GLN A 1155 -25.37 33.10 -17.72
N SER A 1156 -25.95 32.06 -17.09
CA SER A 1156 -25.47 31.50 -15.83
C SER A 1156 -24.30 30.54 -16.03
N ASP A 1157 -23.23 30.70 -15.26
CA ASP A 1157 -22.09 29.77 -15.22
C ASP A 1157 -22.28 28.73 -14.11
N VAL A 1158 -22.98 29.09 -13.03
CA VAL A 1158 -23.37 28.18 -11.94
C VAL A 1158 -24.87 28.33 -11.67
N LEU A 1159 -25.59 27.20 -11.62
CA LEU A 1159 -26.97 27.12 -11.19
C LEU A 1159 -27.05 26.37 -9.84
N TYR A 1160 -27.26 27.12 -8.76
CA TYR A 1160 -27.43 26.56 -7.41
C TYR A 1160 -28.91 26.43 -7.07
N VAL A 1161 -29.39 25.19 -7.06
CA VAL A 1161 -30.80 24.87 -6.87
C VAL A 1161 -31.04 24.57 -5.39
N THR A 1162 -32.10 25.14 -4.82
CA THR A 1162 -32.51 24.91 -3.43
C THR A 1162 -33.83 24.17 -3.34
N ARG A 1163 -33.94 23.33 -2.32
CA ARG A 1163 -35.16 22.63 -1.97
C ARG A 1163 -36.16 23.57 -1.28
N VAL A 1164 -37.41 23.53 -1.72
CA VAL A 1164 -38.54 24.11 -0.98
C VAL A 1164 -38.94 23.13 0.13
N GLN A 1165 -38.68 23.49 1.38
CA GLN A 1165 -38.91 22.63 2.54
C GLN A 1165 -40.32 22.83 3.09
N LYS A 1166 -41.15 21.78 3.06
CA LYS A 1166 -42.55 21.81 3.53
C LYS A 1166 -42.64 22.23 4.99
N GLU A 1167 -41.70 21.77 5.80
CA GLU A 1167 -41.59 22.01 7.23
C GLU A 1167 -41.35 23.48 7.62
N ARG A 1168 -41.10 24.38 6.66
CA ARG A 1168 -40.85 25.81 6.90
C ARG A 1168 -42.05 26.71 6.65
N PHE A 1169 -43.16 26.15 6.20
CA PHE A 1169 -44.40 26.88 5.95
C PHE A 1169 -45.36 26.67 7.12
N THR A 1170 -45.97 27.75 7.61
CA THR A 1170 -47.00 27.70 8.65
C THR A 1170 -48.32 27.14 8.12
N HIS A 1171 -48.63 27.40 6.84
CA HIS A 1171 -49.83 26.91 6.16
C HIS A 1171 -49.44 26.05 4.95
N VAL A 1172 -50.05 24.87 4.83
CA VAL A 1172 -49.76 23.91 3.75
C VAL A 1172 -50.10 24.48 2.37
N GLU A 1173 -51.10 25.35 2.29
CA GLU A 1173 -51.54 26.03 1.06
C GLU A 1173 -50.43 26.90 0.44
N GLU A 1174 -49.64 27.58 1.26
CA GLU A 1174 -48.52 28.41 0.79
C GLU A 1174 -47.40 27.55 0.20
N TYR A 1175 -47.14 26.37 0.77
CA TYR A 1175 -46.17 25.40 0.25
C TYR A 1175 -46.62 24.84 -1.10
N GLU A 1176 -47.89 24.44 -1.22
CA GLU A 1176 -48.46 23.86 -2.44
C GLU A 1176 -48.39 24.82 -3.64
N GLN A 1177 -48.47 26.13 -3.40
CA GLN A 1177 -48.34 27.16 -4.44
C GLN A 1177 -46.93 27.28 -5.03
N VAL A 1178 -45.88 26.90 -4.30
CA VAL A 1178 -44.48 27.18 -4.68
C VAL A 1178 -43.60 25.93 -4.83
N LYS A 1179 -44.02 24.76 -4.35
CA LYS A 1179 -43.22 23.52 -4.31
C LYS A 1179 -42.69 23.02 -5.66
N SER A 1180 -43.32 23.42 -6.76
CA SER A 1180 -42.93 23.04 -8.14
C SER A 1180 -42.71 24.25 -9.04
N ALA A 1181 -42.47 25.44 -8.45
CA ALA A 1181 -42.28 26.68 -9.20
C ALA A 1181 -41.05 26.63 -10.12
N TYR A 1182 -40.00 25.89 -9.72
CA TYR A 1182 -38.80 25.68 -10.53
C TYR A 1182 -38.41 24.21 -10.47
N VAL A 1183 -38.45 23.54 -11.63
CA VAL A 1183 -38.03 22.14 -11.80
C VAL A 1183 -36.97 22.09 -12.89
N ILE A 1184 -35.78 21.62 -12.55
CA ILE A 1184 -34.67 21.48 -13.50
C ILE A 1184 -34.80 20.13 -14.21
N ASN A 1185 -34.96 20.18 -15.53
CA ASN A 1185 -35.12 19.03 -16.43
C ASN A 1185 -34.35 19.28 -17.73
N ASN A 1186 -34.31 18.29 -18.62
CA ASN A 1186 -33.59 18.37 -19.89
C ASN A 1186 -34.04 19.54 -20.78
N LYS A 1187 -35.31 19.96 -20.70
CA LYS A 1187 -35.82 21.11 -21.46
C LYS A 1187 -35.21 22.42 -20.97
N VAL A 1188 -35.11 22.61 -19.66
CA VAL A 1188 -34.45 23.77 -19.04
C VAL A 1188 -32.95 23.75 -19.35
N MET A 1189 -32.32 22.57 -19.21
CA MET A 1189 -30.89 22.39 -19.44
C MET A 1189 -30.45 22.63 -20.91
N ARG A 1190 -31.35 22.54 -21.89
CA ARG A 1190 -31.05 22.91 -23.31
C ARG A 1190 -30.81 24.41 -23.51
N LYS A 1191 -31.35 25.26 -22.64
CA LYS A 1191 -31.20 26.72 -22.71
C LYS A 1191 -29.97 27.22 -21.93
N ALA A 1192 -29.37 26.37 -21.11
CA ALA A 1192 -28.18 26.67 -20.33
C ALA A 1192 -26.90 26.64 -21.16
N LYS A 1193 -25.85 27.35 -20.72
CA LYS A 1193 -24.51 27.25 -21.30
C LYS A 1193 -24.01 25.80 -21.26
N THR A 1194 -23.18 25.43 -22.24
CA THR A 1194 -22.57 24.10 -22.32
C THR A 1194 -21.61 23.83 -21.15
N GLN A 1195 -20.95 24.88 -20.63
CA GLN A 1195 -20.00 24.80 -19.52
C GLN A 1195 -20.62 25.20 -18.16
N MET A 1196 -21.95 25.35 -18.08
CA MET A 1196 -22.62 25.68 -16.81
C MET A 1196 -22.54 24.48 -15.84
N VAL A 1197 -22.47 24.74 -14.54
CA VAL A 1197 -22.51 23.70 -13.50
C VAL A 1197 -23.80 23.78 -12.68
N VAL A 1198 -24.48 22.64 -12.47
CA VAL A 1198 -25.69 22.51 -11.64
C VAL A 1198 -25.32 21.93 -10.27
N MET A 1199 -25.67 22.64 -9.20
CA MET A 1199 -25.35 22.29 -7.82
C MET A 1199 -26.61 22.24 -6.94
N HIS A 1200 -26.57 21.43 -5.88
CA HIS A 1200 -27.69 21.24 -4.97
C HIS A 1200 -27.24 20.78 -3.57
N PRO A 1201 -27.75 21.37 -2.46
CA PRO A 1201 -27.34 21.02 -1.09
C PRO A 1201 -27.80 19.62 -0.64
N LEU A 1202 -28.74 19.00 -1.35
CA LEU A 1202 -29.36 17.69 -1.07
C LEU A 1202 -30.03 17.61 0.32
N PRO A 1203 -30.99 16.68 0.54
CA PRO A 1203 -31.60 15.79 -0.45
C PRO A 1203 -32.44 16.57 -1.48
N ARG A 1204 -32.42 16.13 -2.74
CA ARG A 1204 -33.39 16.61 -3.73
C ARG A 1204 -34.68 15.82 -3.61
N VAL A 1205 -35.82 16.44 -3.90
CA VAL A 1205 -37.12 15.76 -3.87
C VAL A 1205 -37.79 15.81 -5.25
N ALA A 1206 -38.08 16.99 -5.76
CA ALA A 1206 -38.78 17.19 -7.04
C ALA A 1206 -38.23 18.39 -7.85
N GLU A 1207 -37.32 19.16 -7.29
CA GLU A 1207 -36.72 20.36 -7.87
C GLU A 1207 -35.69 20.06 -8.98
N ILE A 1208 -35.19 18.83 -9.05
CA ILE A 1208 -34.31 18.34 -10.13
C ILE A 1208 -34.79 16.95 -10.52
N GLU A 1209 -35.16 16.77 -11.78
CA GLU A 1209 -35.59 15.48 -12.32
C GLU A 1209 -34.41 14.49 -12.42
N PRO A 1210 -34.62 13.19 -12.17
CA PRO A 1210 -33.54 12.19 -12.24
C PRO A 1210 -32.82 12.12 -13.59
N GLU A 1211 -33.49 12.50 -14.69
CA GLU A 1211 -32.86 12.53 -16.02
C GLU A 1211 -31.65 13.45 -16.11
N VAL A 1212 -31.56 14.46 -15.25
CA VAL A 1212 -30.44 15.41 -15.21
C VAL A 1212 -29.16 14.76 -14.63
N ASP A 1213 -29.26 13.61 -13.96
CA ASP A 1213 -28.11 12.89 -13.39
C ASP A 1213 -27.06 12.49 -14.43
N PHE A 1214 -27.53 12.26 -15.66
CA PHE A 1214 -26.68 11.82 -16.76
C PHE A 1214 -26.10 12.99 -17.57
N ASP A 1215 -26.47 14.24 -17.24
CA ASP A 1215 -25.87 15.44 -17.83
C ASP A 1215 -24.53 15.73 -17.15
N LEU A 1216 -23.46 15.91 -17.93
CA LEU A 1216 -22.11 16.18 -17.41
C LEU A 1216 -22.05 17.42 -16.51
N ARG A 1217 -22.95 18.38 -16.74
CA ARG A 1217 -23.11 19.62 -15.97
C ARG A 1217 -23.65 19.39 -14.56
N ALA A 1218 -24.24 18.23 -14.27
CA ALA A 1218 -24.75 17.88 -12.95
C ALA A 1218 -23.60 17.57 -11.98
N ALA A 1219 -23.29 18.52 -11.10
CA ALA A 1219 -22.20 18.39 -10.13
C ALA A 1219 -22.68 18.10 -8.70
N TYR A 1220 -23.97 18.02 -8.40
CA TYR A 1220 -24.46 17.87 -7.01
C TYR A 1220 -24.01 16.59 -6.28
N PHE A 1221 -23.72 15.49 -6.98
CA PHE A 1221 -23.07 14.32 -6.40
C PHE A 1221 -21.55 14.47 -6.27
N ARG A 1222 -20.90 15.18 -7.20
CA ARG A 1222 -19.47 15.54 -7.08
C ARG A 1222 -19.24 16.53 -5.94
N GLN A 1223 -20.11 17.52 -5.78
CA GLN A 1223 -20.22 18.43 -4.64
C GLN A 1223 -20.36 17.66 -3.31
N MET A 1224 -21.12 16.55 -3.28
CA MET A 1224 -21.19 15.69 -2.10
C MET A 1224 -19.82 15.07 -1.77
N ARG A 1225 -19.12 14.54 -2.78
CA ARG A 1225 -17.77 14.00 -2.64
C ARG A 1225 -16.76 15.06 -2.23
N TYR A 1226 -16.77 16.24 -2.84
CA TYR A 1226 -15.88 17.35 -2.47
C TYR A 1226 -16.09 17.85 -1.04
N GLY A 1227 -17.34 17.76 -0.56
CA GLY A 1227 -17.67 18.02 0.84
C GLY A 1227 -16.99 17.12 1.85
N LEU A 1228 -16.48 15.94 1.46
CA LEU A 1228 -15.65 15.11 2.33
C LEU A 1228 -14.29 15.77 2.58
N TYR A 1229 -13.60 16.20 1.52
CA TYR A 1229 -12.24 16.72 1.61
C TYR A 1229 -12.17 18.09 2.29
N VAL A 1230 -13.17 18.95 2.07
CA VAL A 1230 -13.28 20.22 2.79
C VAL A 1230 -13.49 19.99 4.29
N ARG A 1231 -14.28 18.97 4.67
CA ARG A 1231 -14.45 18.60 6.07
C ARG A 1231 -13.20 17.98 6.66
N MET A 1232 -12.47 17.16 5.92
CA MET A 1232 -11.15 16.68 6.35
C MET A 1232 -10.20 17.86 6.60
N ALA A 1233 -10.15 18.83 5.70
CA ALA A 1233 -9.31 20.01 5.87
C ALA A 1233 -9.70 20.83 7.11
N LEU A 1234 -11.00 21.00 7.36
CA LEU A 1234 -11.50 21.67 8.57
C LEU A 1234 -11.21 20.91 9.87
N LEU A 1235 -11.21 19.58 9.86
CA LEU A 1235 -10.91 18.77 11.04
C LEU A 1235 -9.41 18.77 11.37
N ALA A 1236 -8.58 18.90 10.33
CA ALA A 1236 -7.13 18.89 10.45
C ALA A 1236 -6.54 20.24 10.90
N LEU A 1237 -7.18 21.35 10.50
CA LEU A 1237 -6.82 22.73 10.86
C LEU A 1237 -7.28 23.07 12.26
#